data_AF-A0A0J9UKA8-F1
#
_entry.id   AF-A0A0J9UKA8-F1
#
_cell.length_a   1.000
_cell.length_b   1.000
_cell.length_c   1.000
_cell.angle_alpha   90.00
_cell.angle_beta   90.00
_cell.angle_gamma   90.00
#
_symmetry.space_group_name_H-M   'P 1'
#
loop_
_entity.id
_entity.type
_entity.pdbx_description
1 polymer ?
#
loop_
_entity_poly.entity_id
_entity_poly.type
_entity_poly.pdbx_seq_one_letter_code
_entity_poly.pdbx_strand_id
1 'polypeptide(L)'
;MAAAVRGTEHTKTDQELAINIKKATNVEEISPKRKHVRACIVYTWDHRSSAAFWSGIKVQPILADEVQTFKALITIHKVLQEGHPSALKEAMANRAWIDSLNRGMGGGEGMRGYAPLIREYVYYLLAKLSFHHQHPEFNGTFEYEEYLSLKAINDPNEGYETISDLMVLQDKIEQFQKLIFSHFRNVGNNECRIAALVPLVQESYGIYKFITSMLRAMHSTTGDDEALEPLRERYNAQHYRLVKFYYECSNLRYLTSLITIPKLPQDPPNLLAEDDDAPALPARPKQEIERKPSPPPEPKNDAPDEMNEFWKSELDRQNREYEEQQRILEQQQQQALLAQQQAQLQAQREFEQQQQQLMEQQQREQEALMAQQAQWQTQGRLAELERENLNARAQYERDQLMLQQYDQRVKALEGELSHIQNSLGQQMNSKDDQIRALQEQVNTWRTKYEALAKLYSQLRHEHLDLLQKFKAVQLKAASAQEAIDRREKLEREIKTKNLELADMIRERDRALHDKDRATGSSKDEVEKLKRELRLAQDKADNLERSKGNELSTMLAKYNREMADLEEALRNKTRQLEDAQMNLRDGSSDLEQLLRDKEEELEVYKAGMDQTLIELNELKMNQGDTDHALDGQIDALIMSNLDKINDIIDSVLQAGVARVDDALSRRPQLVLWNLLHHSTTSSQMDQMRHMPTLSRPSTSSLVPLPMSAATPRVLPV
;
A
#
# COMPACT_ATOMS: atom_id res chain seq x y z
N MET A 1 -41.51 4.46 -22.73
CA MET A 1 -42.31 4.74 -21.51
C MET A 1 -41.46 5.05 -20.28
N ALA A 2 -40.59 4.15 -19.79
CA ALA A 2 -39.90 4.30 -18.48
C ALA A 2 -39.06 5.59 -18.24
N ALA A 3 -38.69 6.35 -19.27
CA ALA A 3 -38.08 7.68 -19.11
C ALA A 3 -39.14 8.77 -18.86
N ALA A 4 -40.28 8.72 -19.56
CA ALA A 4 -41.41 9.65 -19.36
C ALA A 4 -42.10 9.44 -18.01
N VAL A 5 -42.18 8.19 -17.53
CA VAL A 5 -42.67 7.87 -16.18
C VAL A 5 -41.79 8.53 -15.13
N ARG A 6 -40.46 8.33 -15.18
CA ARG A 6 -39.53 9.00 -14.24
C ARG A 6 -39.58 10.52 -14.31
N GLY A 7 -39.82 11.12 -15.47
CA GLY A 7 -40.07 12.56 -15.60
C GLY A 7 -41.38 13.04 -14.94
N THR A 8 -42.45 12.24 -15.01
CA THR A 8 -43.73 12.53 -14.34
C THR A 8 -43.74 12.18 -12.85
N GLU A 9 -42.77 11.40 -12.37
CA GLU A 9 -42.52 11.17 -10.94
C GLU A 9 -41.70 12.30 -10.32
N HIS A 10 -40.57 12.68 -10.93
CA HIS A 10 -39.76 13.85 -10.50
C HIS A 10 -40.60 15.14 -10.40
N THR A 11 -41.39 15.45 -11.44
CA THR A 11 -42.22 16.66 -11.43
C THR A 11 -43.32 16.66 -10.37
N LYS A 12 -43.68 15.49 -9.80
CA LYS A 12 -44.58 15.39 -8.63
C LYS A 12 -43.80 15.54 -7.32
N THR A 13 -42.66 14.86 -7.14
CA THR A 13 -41.87 14.98 -5.91
C THR A 13 -41.33 16.41 -5.73
N ASP A 14 -41.02 17.12 -6.82
CA ASP A 14 -40.65 18.54 -6.80
C ASP A 14 -41.81 19.46 -6.35
N GLN A 15 -43.05 19.16 -6.76
CA GLN A 15 -44.24 19.88 -6.31
C GLN A 15 -44.55 19.61 -4.83
N GLU A 16 -44.40 18.36 -4.38
CA GLU A 16 -44.53 18.00 -2.97
C GLU A 16 -43.43 18.63 -2.12
N LEU A 17 -42.19 18.71 -2.61
CA LEU A 17 -41.10 19.44 -1.97
C LEU A 17 -41.44 20.93 -1.83
N ALA A 18 -41.94 21.59 -2.88
CA ALA A 18 -42.37 22.99 -2.80
C ALA A 18 -43.50 23.21 -1.76
N ILE A 19 -44.44 22.27 -1.67
CA ILE A 19 -45.49 22.28 -0.63
C ILE A 19 -44.89 22.09 0.78
N ASN A 20 -43.88 21.23 0.94
CA ASN A 20 -43.19 21.01 2.21
C ASN A 20 -42.40 22.27 2.63
N ILE A 21 -41.62 22.87 1.73
CA ILE A 21 -40.88 24.13 1.99
C ILE A 21 -41.86 25.22 2.43
N LYS A 22 -42.95 25.45 1.68
CA LYS A 22 -43.99 26.45 2.02
C LYS A 22 -44.63 26.22 3.40
N LYS A 23 -44.77 24.95 3.83
CA LYS A 23 -45.32 24.58 5.15
C LYS A 23 -44.28 24.64 6.28
N ALA A 24 -42.99 24.63 5.98
CA ALA A 24 -41.92 24.88 6.93
C ALA A 24 -41.71 26.40 7.15
N THR A 25 -41.79 27.20 6.09
CA THR A 25 -41.55 28.65 6.07
C THR A 25 -42.83 29.49 6.19
N ASN A 26 -43.82 29.06 6.97
CA ASN A 26 -45.08 29.80 7.17
C ASN A 26 -44.96 30.91 8.24
N VAL A 27 -45.85 31.92 8.18
CA VAL A 27 -45.81 33.17 9.00
C VAL A 27 -46.00 32.96 10.52
N GLU A 28 -46.57 31.82 10.93
CA GLU A 28 -46.83 31.47 12.33
C GLU A 28 -45.53 31.52 13.18
N GLU A 29 -45.50 32.26 14.30
CA GLU A 29 -44.34 32.38 15.22
C GLU A 29 -44.18 31.15 16.14
N ILE A 30 -44.04 29.99 15.48
CA ILE A 30 -43.73 28.67 16.02
C ILE A 30 -42.57 28.05 15.24
N SER A 31 -42.04 26.90 15.67
CA SER A 31 -40.94 26.25 14.97
C SER A 31 -41.30 25.85 13.52
N PRO A 32 -40.33 25.70 12.62
CA PRO A 32 -40.54 24.99 11.36
C PRO A 32 -41.09 23.58 11.64
N LYS A 33 -42.24 23.26 11.03
CA LYS A 33 -43.02 22.04 11.36
C LYS A 33 -42.20 20.79 11.01
N ARG A 34 -41.71 20.06 12.02
CA ARG A 34 -40.70 18.96 11.93
C ARG A 34 -40.88 18.03 10.72
N LYS A 35 -42.11 17.55 10.45
CA LYS A 35 -42.39 16.64 9.33
C LYS A 35 -42.06 17.22 7.95
N HIS A 36 -42.22 18.53 7.76
CA HIS A 36 -41.96 19.20 6.49
C HIS A 36 -40.47 19.51 6.31
N VAL A 37 -39.75 19.85 7.39
CA VAL A 37 -38.28 19.94 7.38
C VAL A 37 -37.67 18.57 7.09
N ARG A 38 -38.16 17.51 7.75
CA ARG A 38 -37.69 16.14 7.50
C ARG A 38 -37.99 15.67 6.07
N ALA A 39 -39.11 16.05 5.48
CA ALA A 39 -39.39 15.77 4.06
C ALA A 39 -38.39 16.48 3.12
N CYS A 40 -37.99 17.73 3.42
CA CYS A 40 -36.96 18.42 2.65
C CYS A 40 -35.59 17.72 2.77
N ILE A 41 -35.23 17.25 3.96
CA ILE A 41 -34.01 16.47 4.21
C ILE A 41 -34.05 15.14 3.43
N VAL A 42 -35.11 14.35 3.59
CA VAL A 42 -35.27 13.03 2.96
C VAL A 42 -35.24 13.12 1.43
N TYR A 43 -35.88 14.14 0.83
CA TYR A 43 -35.78 14.41 -0.60
C TYR A 43 -34.31 14.48 -1.09
N THR A 44 -33.40 15.12 -0.33
CA THR A 44 -31.98 15.22 -0.73
C THR A 44 -31.26 13.87 -0.74
N TRP A 45 -31.70 12.91 0.08
CA TRP A 45 -31.18 11.54 0.09
C TRP A 45 -31.78 10.71 -1.05
N ASP A 46 -33.09 10.77 -1.24
CA ASP A 46 -33.82 10.01 -2.27
C ASP A 46 -33.33 10.38 -3.68
N HIS A 47 -33.15 11.68 -3.95
CA HIS A 47 -32.69 12.19 -5.25
C HIS A 47 -31.19 12.49 -5.31
N ARG A 48 -30.44 12.30 -4.21
CA ARG A 48 -28.99 12.59 -4.06
C ARG A 48 -28.55 14.01 -4.44
N SER A 49 -29.48 14.97 -4.48
CA SER A 49 -29.24 16.38 -4.80
C SER A 49 -30.20 17.28 -4.03
N SER A 50 -29.76 18.50 -3.75
CA SER A 50 -30.53 19.58 -3.13
C SER A 50 -30.96 20.68 -4.11
N ALA A 51 -30.63 20.56 -5.41
CA ALA A 51 -30.88 21.60 -6.41
C ALA A 51 -32.36 22.01 -6.51
N ALA A 52 -33.28 21.05 -6.37
CA ALA A 52 -34.72 21.31 -6.31
C ALA A 52 -35.15 22.01 -5.00
N PHE A 53 -34.50 21.72 -3.87
CA PHE A 53 -34.72 22.44 -2.61
C PHE A 53 -34.28 23.90 -2.71
N TRP A 54 -33.07 24.16 -3.24
CA TRP A 54 -32.58 25.52 -3.49
C TRP A 54 -33.45 26.29 -4.47
N SER A 55 -34.00 25.63 -5.48
CA SER A 55 -34.95 26.24 -6.43
C SER A 55 -36.29 26.53 -5.76
N GLY A 56 -36.83 25.57 -5.02
CA GLY A 56 -38.13 25.66 -4.33
C GLY A 56 -38.18 26.66 -3.18
N ILE A 57 -37.06 26.92 -2.50
CA ILE A 57 -36.97 27.92 -1.43
C ILE A 57 -36.78 29.35 -1.97
N LYS A 58 -36.05 29.52 -3.09
CA LYS A 58 -35.88 30.82 -3.76
C LYS A 58 -37.19 31.41 -4.28
N VAL A 59 -38.16 30.58 -4.65
CA VAL A 59 -39.48 31.01 -5.13
C VAL A 59 -40.51 31.24 -4.01
N GLN A 60 -40.17 30.98 -2.73
CA GLN A 60 -41.03 31.38 -1.62
C GLN A 60 -40.82 32.87 -1.28
N PRO A 61 -41.90 33.62 -0.96
CA PRO A 61 -41.80 35.05 -0.60
C PRO A 61 -41.31 35.26 0.85
N ILE A 62 -40.20 34.62 1.23
CA ILE A 62 -39.71 34.58 2.62
C ILE A 62 -39.30 35.96 3.16
N LEU A 63 -38.87 36.88 2.29
CA LEU A 63 -38.45 38.24 2.66
C LEU A 63 -39.63 39.17 3.03
N ALA A 64 -40.89 38.74 2.83
CA ALA A 64 -42.06 39.54 3.18
C ALA A 64 -42.35 39.60 4.69
N ASP A 65 -41.80 38.67 5.48
CA ASP A 65 -41.98 38.58 6.93
C ASP A 65 -40.72 38.01 7.59
N GLU A 66 -40.29 38.63 8.69
CA GLU A 66 -39.04 38.27 9.38
C GLU A 66 -39.08 36.84 9.98
N VAL A 67 -40.26 36.38 10.43
CA VAL A 67 -40.42 35.02 10.95
C VAL A 67 -40.33 33.99 9.81
N GLN A 68 -40.85 34.29 8.61
CA GLN A 68 -40.65 33.45 7.43
C GLN A 68 -39.17 33.36 7.02
N THR A 69 -38.44 34.48 7.02
CA THR A 69 -36.99 34.50 6.73
C THR A 69 -36.19 33.70 7.77
N PHE A 70 -36.46 33.89 9.07
CA PHE A 70 -35.77 33.15 10.13
C PHE A 70 -36.06 31.64 10.06
N LYS A 71 -37.31 31.24 9.76
CA LYS A 71 -37.70 29.83 9.59
C LYS A 71 -37.14 29.20 8.31
N ALA A 72 -36.94 29.99 7.25
CA ALA A 72 -36.20 29.56 6.07
C ALA A 72 -34.74 29.26 6.43
N LEU A 73 -34.07 30.13 7.21
CA LEU A 73 -32.70 29.92 7.69
C LEU A 73 -32.56 28.69 8.61
N ILE A 74 -33.51 28.44 9.52
CA ILE A 74 -33.57 27.18 10.29
C ILE A 74 -33.73 25.96 9.37
N THR A 75 -34.60 26.05 8.36
CA THR A 75 -34.83 24.94 7.41
C THR A 75 -33.59 24.66 6.56
N ILE A 76 -32.91 25.70 6.07
CA ILE A 76 -31.62 25.60 5.38
C ILE A 76 -30.58 24.95 6.30
N HIS A 77 -30.44 25.43 7.54
CA HIS A 77 -29.47 24.89 8.50
C HIS A 77 -29.67 23.39 8.71
N LYS A 78 -30.91 22.92 8.90
CA LYS A 78 -31.17 21.48 9.08
C LYS A 78 -30.99 20.65 7.80
N VAL A 79 -31.20 21.22 6.61
CA VAL A 79 -30.87 20.54 5.33
C VAL A 79 -29.35 20.47 5.12
N LEU A 80 -28.57 21.46 5.55
CA LEU A 80 -27.10 21.42 5.54
C LEU A 80 -26.52 20.45 6.59
N GLN A 81 -27.27 20.16 7.66
CA GLN A 81 -26.90 19.19 8.69
C GLN A 81 -27.22 17.74 8.32
N GLU A 82 -28.50 17.46 8.11
CA GLU A 82 -29.06 16.11 8.02
C GLU A 82 -29.23 15.62 6.58
N GLY A 83 -29.01 16.50 5.58
CA GLY A 83 -29.15 16.19 4.16
C GLY A 83 -27.98 15.37 3.59
N HIS A 84 -28.18 14.87 2.36
CA HIS A 84 -27.15 14.13 1.63
C HIS A 84 -25.91 15.03 1.38
N PRO A 85 -24.66 14.51 1.40
CA PRO A 85 -23.44 15.33 1.32
C PRO A 85 -23.29 16.24 0.09
N SER A 86 -24.05 16.00 -1.00
CA SER A 86 -24.13 16.96 -2.12
C SER A 86 -24.79 18.29 -1.74
N ALA A 87 -25.62 18.33 -0.70
CA ALA A 87 -26.29 19.55 -0.24
C ALA A 87 -25.29 20.63 0.20
N LEU A 88 -24.21 20.27 0.89
CA LEU A 88 -23.12 21.18 1.25
C LEU A 88 -22.42 21.74 -0.01
N LYS A 89 -22.11 20.86 -0.97
CA LYS A 89 -21.39 21.22 -2.21
C LYS A 89 -22.23 22.14 -3.10
N GLU A 90 -23.51 21.84 -3.27
CA GLU A 90 -24.47 22.66 -4.01
C GLU A 90 -24.80 23.98 -3.29
N ALA A 91 -24.73 24.02 -1.95
CA ALA A 91 -24.95 25.25 -1.18
C ALA A 91 -23.90 26.35 -1.48
N MET A 92 -22.69 25.99 -1.91
CA MET A 92 -21.66 26.97 -2.29
C MET A 92 -22.12 27.87 -3.44
N ALA A 93 -22.79 27.30 -4.46
CA ALA A 93 -23.41 28.04 -5.55
C ALA A 93 -24.59 28.93 -5.10
N ASN A 94 -25.09 28.72 -3.88
CA ASN A 94 -26.17 29.48 -3.26
C ASN A 94 -25.69 30.52 -2.23
N ARG A 95 -24.37 30.60 -1.95
CA ARG A 95 -23.76 31.51 -0.97
C ARG A 95 -24.21 32.96 -1.12
N ALA A 96 -24.16 33.51 -2.35
CA ALA A 96 -24.56 34.89 -2.64
C ALA A 96 -26.07 35.15 -2.45
N TRP A 97 -26.90 34.11 -2.57
CA TRP A 97 -28.34 34.21 -2.27
C TRP A 97 -28.60 34.19 -0.76
N ILE A 98 -27.91 33.33 0.00
CA ILE A 98 -27.99 33.31 1.48
C ILE A 98 -27.56 34.66 2.05
N ASP A 99 -26.46 35.23 1.54
CA ASP A 99 -25.99 36.59 1.87
C ASP A 99 -27.03 37.67 1.52
N SER A 100 -27.79 37.54 0.42
CA SER A 100 -28.83 38.51 0.07
C SER A 100 -29.99 38.58 1.07
N LEU A 101 -30.21 37.54 1.88
CA LEU A 101 -31.24 37.52 2.93
C LEU A 101 -30.94 38.53 4.07
N ASN A 102 -29.66 38.89 4.28
CA ASN A 102 -29.24 39.96 5.19
C ASN A 102 -29.76 41.33 4.72
N ARG A 103 -29.66 41.61 3.42
CA ARG A 103 -30.05 42.89 2.80
C ARG A 103 -31.54 43.05 2.53
N GLY A 104 -32.32 41.96 2.54
CA GLY A 104 -33.75 41.99 2.22
C GLY A 104 -34.65 42.61 3.30
N MET A 105 -34.13 42.83 4.51
CA MET A 105 -34.87 43.44 5.62
C MET A 105 -34.57 44.94 5.70
N GLY A 106 -35.59 45.76 5.95
CA GLY A 106 -35.42 47.19 6.20
C GLY A 106 -34.49 47.46 7.39
N GLY A 107 -33.67 48.52 7.29
CA GLY A 107 -32.55 48.82 8.19
C GLY A 107 -32.93 49.23 9.62
N GLY A 108 -33.46 48.29 10.39
CA GLY A 108 -33.81 48.41 11.80
C GLY A 108 -33.82 47.06 12.50
N GLU A 109 -34.54 46.94 13.62
CA GLU A 109 -34.57 45.73 14.46
C GLU A 109 -35.57 44.66 13.97
N GLY A 110 -36.43 45.02 13.01
CA GLY A 110 -37.62 44.23 12.65
C GLY A 110 -38.79 44.52 13.59
N MET A 111 -40.02 44.23 13.15
CA MET A 111 -41.23 44.46 13.95
C MET A 111 -41.32 43.49 15.14
N ARG A 112 -40.66 42.33 15.05
CA ARG A 112 -40.63 41.28 16.08
C ARG A 112 -39.22 40.97 16.61
N GLY A 113 -38.23 41.81 16.28
CA GLY A 113 -36.86 41.70 16.79
C GLY A 113 -36.05 40.55 16.18
N TYR A 114 -36.42 40.04 15.00
CA TYR A 114 -35.65 38.99 14.32
C TYR A 114 -34.55 39.54 13.42
N ALA A 115 -34.52 40.83 13.07
CA ALA A 115 -33.52 41.33 12.12
C ALA A 115 -32.06 41.22 12.61
N PRO A 116 -31.72 41.38 13.91
CA PRO A 116 -30.40 41.03 14.42
C PRO A 116 -30.12 39.52 14.30
N LEU A 117 -31.07 38.68 14.72
CA LEU A 117 -30.95 37.22 14.69
C LEU A 117 -30.74 36.67 13.27
N ILE A 118 -31.46 37.19 12.28
CA ILE A 118 -31.36 36.78 10.87
C ILE A 118 -30.00 37.12 10.28
N ARG A 119 -29.46 38.31 10.59
CA ARG A 119 -28.14 38.74 10.12
C ARG A 119 -27.03 37.84 10.67
N GLU A 120 -27.08 37.53 11.95
CA GLU A 120 -26.12 36.63 12.59
C GLU A 120 -26.28 35.17 12.10
N TYR A 121 -27.51 34.71 11.86
CA TYR A 121 -27.76 33.39 11.25
C TYR A 121 -27.17 33.31 9.83
N VAL A 122 -27.40 34.33 8.99
CA VAL A 122 -26.80 34.40 7.64
C VAL A 122 -25.28 34.36 7.75
N TYR A 123 -24.67 35.15 8.62
CA TYR A 123 -23.23 35.16 8.85
C TYR A 123 -22.70 33.80 9.35
N TYR A 124 -23.40 33.15 10.28
CA TYR A 124 -23.08 31.79 10.74
C TYR A 124 -23.11 30.76 9.59
N LEU A 125 -24.17 30.75 8.77
CA LEU A 125 -24.27 29.84 7.64
C LEU A 125 -23.20 30.11 6.57
N LEU A 126 -22.83 31.37 6.34
CA LEU A 126 -21.72 31.71 5.46
C LEU A 126 -20.37 31.25 6.02
N ALA A 127 -20.16 31.29 7.34
CA ALA A 127 -18.98 30.73 8.00
C ALA A 127 -18.95 29.19 7.91
N LYS A 128 -20.07 28.50 8.22
CA LYS A 128 -20.22 27.05 8.04
C LYS A 128 -19.93 26.63 6.60
N LEU A 129 -20.45 27.35 5.60
CA LEU A 129 -20.17 27.06 4.19
C LEU A 129 -18.71 27.36 3.81
N SER A 130 -18.06 28.35 4.40
CA SER A 130 -16.62 28.54 4.20
C SER A 130 -15.82 27.36 4.76
N PHE A 131 -16.14 26.90 5.97
CA PHE A 131 -15.51 25.72 6.58
C PHE A 131 -15.67 24.47 5.70
N HIS A 132 -16.91 24.12 5.32
CA HIS A 132 -17.22 22.94 4.49
C HIS A 132 -16.75 23.06 3.03
N HIS A 133 -16.22 24.22 2.60
CA HIS A 133 -15.53 24.35 1.32
C HIS A 133 -14.04 24.01 1.44
N GLN A 134 -13.40 24.43 2.53
CA GLN A 134 -11.99 24.19 2.84
C GLN A 134 -11.76 22.74 3.30
N HIS A 135 -12.64 22.23 4.18
CA HIS A 135 -12.54 20.92 4.82
C HIS A 135 -13.72 20.01 4.40
N PRO A 136 -13.74 19.50 3.15
CA PRO A 136 -14.85 18.72 2.58
C PRO A 136 -15.00 17.29 3.13
N GLU A 137 -14.11 16.84 4.02
CA GLU A 137 -14.22 15.56 4.74
C GLU A 137 -15.24 15.58 5.87
N PHE A 138 -15.54 16.76 6.46
CA PHE A 138 -16.50 16.83 7.55
C PHE A 138 -17.94 16.70 7.05
N ASN A 139 -18.72 15.83 7.68
CA ASN A 139 -20.15 15.71 7.39
C ASN A 139 -20.95 16.90 7.96
N GLY A 140 -22.16 17.12 7.43
CA GLY A 140 -22.97 18.30 7.73
C GLY A 140 -23.32 18.51 9.21
N THR A 141 -23.36 17.45 10.00
CA THR A 141 -23.72 17.48 11.43
C THR A 141 -22.49 17.50 12.36
N PHE A 142 -21.27 17.37 11.82
CA PHE A 142 -20.05 17.08 12.59
C PHE A 142 -20.21 15.79 13.44
N GLU A 143 -20.77 14.74 12.84
CA GLU A 143 -20.76 13.41 13.44
C GLU A 143 -19.31 12.91 13.57
N TYR A 144 -18.98 12.28 14.70
CA TYR A 144 -17.60 11.92 15.00
C TYR A 144 -17.22 10.64 14.25
N GLU A 145 -16.26 10.75 13.34
CA GLU A 145 -15.69 9.63 12.62
C GLU A 145 -14.19 9.57 12.92
N GLU A 146 -13.75 8.45 13.52
CA GLU A 146 -12.40 8.26 14.07
C GLU A 146 -11.29 8.44 13.03
N TYR A 147 -11.57 8.11 11.76
CA TYR A 147 -10.61 8.24 10.66
C TYR A 147 -10.27 9.70 10.29
N LEU A 148 -11.11 10.70 10.61
CA LEU A 148 -10.73 12.11 10.47
C LEU A 148 -9.65 12.48 11.50
N SER A 149 -9.75 11.97 12.73
CA SER A 149 -8.72 12.18 13.76
C SER A 149 -7.39 11.55 13.34
N LEU A 150 -7.43 10.39 12.67
CA LEU A 150 -6.24 9.76 12.07
C LEU A 150 -5.63 10.58 10.92
N LYS A 151 -6.38 11.46 10.23
CA LYS A 151 -5.81 12.35 9.19
C LYS A 151 -4.89 13.40 9.80
N ALA A 152 -5.29 14.00 10.93
CA ALA A 152 -4.48 14.99 11.67
C ALA A 152 -3.17 14.43 12.26
N ILE A 153 -3.05 13.10 12.39
CA ILE A 153 -1.79 12.42 12.78
C ILE A 153 -0.77 12.43 11.63
N ASN A 154 -1.22 12.42 10.37
CA ASN A 154 -0.33 12.33 9.21
C ASN A 154 0.29 13.68 8.81
N ASP A 155 -0.41 14.79 9.05
CA ASP A 155 0.15 16.15 8.94
C ASP A 155 -0.34 17.03 10.10
N PRO A 156 0.50 17.25 11.14
CA PRO A 156 0.16 18.12 12.26
C PRO A 156 -0.12 19.57 11.88
N ASN A 157 0.36 20.07 10.73
CA ASN A 157 0.09 21.45 10.29
C ASN A 157 -1.36 21.56 9.78
N GLU A 158 -1.80 20.62 8.95
CA GLU A 158 -3.19 20.51 8.51
C GLU A 158 -4.12 20.27 9.72
N GLY A 159 -3.69 19.44 10.68
CA GLY A 159 -4.36 19.26 11.97
C GLY A 159 -4.53 20.57 12.75
N TYR A 160 -3.47 21.36 12.88
CA TYR A 160 -3.49 22.64 13.60
C TYR A 160 -4.46 23.65 12.95
N GLU A 161 -4.39 23.82 11.62
CA GLU A 161 -5.30 24.73 10.90
C GLU A 161 -6.76 24.27 11.02
N THR A 162 -7.02 22.98 10.84
CA THR A 162 -8.37 22.41 10.95
C THR A 162 -8.97 22.59 12.36
N ILE A 163 -8.19 22.38 13.42
CA ILE A 163 -8.63 22.66 14.80
C ILE A 163 -8.90 24.16 14.98
N SER A 164 -8.03 25.04 14.48
CA SER A 164 -8.21 26.49 14.59
C SER A 164 -9.49 26.97 13.89
N ASP A 165 -9.80 26.44 12.71
CA ASP A 165 -11.03 26.70 11.94
C ASP A 165 -12.28 26.13 12.63
N LEU A 166 -12.22 24.92 13.18
CA LEU A 166 -13.29 24.34 14.00
C LEU A 166 -13.58 25.23 15.22
N MET A 167 -12.54 25.73 15.89
CA MET A 167 -12.68 26.69 16.99
C MET A 167 -13.25 28.04 16.51
N VAL A 168 -12.90 28.54 15.33
CA VAL A 168 -13.53 29.74 14.76
C VAL A 168 -15.02 29.53 14.56
N LEU A 169 -15.44 28.38 14.02
CA LEU A 169 -16.86 28.05 13.85
C LEU A 169 -17.58 27.92 15.20
N GLN A 170 -16.94 27.33 16.22
CA GLN A 170 -17.45 27.27 17.59
C GLN A 170 -17.65 28.67 18.21
N ASP A 171 -16.71 29.61 18.00
CA ASP A 171 -16.88 31.01 18.43
C ASP A 171 -18.05 31.71 17.72
N LYS A 172 -18.41 31.30 16.49
CA LYS A 172 -19.61 31.79 15.79
C LYS A 172 -20.92 31.18 16.32
N ILE A 173 -20.91 29.92 16.74
CA ILE A 173 -22.04 29.36 17.50
C ILE A 173 -22.22 30.14 18.81
N GLU A 174 -21.12 30.44 19.52
CA GLU A 174 -21.14 31.17 20.79
C GLU A 174 -21.71 32.59 20.67
N GLN A 175 -21.27 33.34 19.65
CA GLN A 175 -21.76 34.67 19.32
C GLN A 175 -23.27 34.63 18.97
N PHE A 176 -23.68 33.69 18.12
CA PHE A 176 -25.07 33.61 17.69
C PHE A 176 -26.04 33.12 18.78
N GLN A 177 -25.67 32.12 19.58
CA GLN A 177 -26.54 31.61 20.65
C GLN A 177 -26.79 32.67 21.74
N LYS A 178 -25.76 33.44 22.13
CA LYS A 178 -25.92 34.58 23.05
C LYS A 178 -26.90 35.61 22.49
N LEU A 179 -26.80 35.90 21.19
CA LEU A 179 -27.72 36.83 20.53
C LEU A 179 -29.16 36.30 20.58
N ILE A 180 -29.39 34.99 20.33
CA ILE A 180 -30.71 34.36 20.47
C ILE A 180 -31.26 34.51 21.90
N PHE A 181 -30.48 34.20 22.94
CA PHE A 181 -30.92 34.36 24.34
C PHE A 181 -31.22 35.83 24.70
N SER A 182 -30.41 36.79 24.23
CA SER A 182 -30.65 38.22 24.48
C SER A 182 -31.93 38.77 23.83
N HIS A 183 -32.43 38.10 22.78
CA HIS A 183 -33.68 38.45 22.09
C HIS A 183 -34.89 37.61 22.56
N PHE A 184 -34.77 36.87 23.67
CA PHE A 184 -35.91 36.20 24.28
C PHE A 184 -36.88 37.22 24.89
N ARG A 185 -38.16 37.06 24.57
CA ARG A 185 -39.23 37.94 25.05
C ARG A 185 -39.79 37.42 26.37
N ASN A 186 -39.81 38.25 27.41
CA ASN A 186 -40.43 37.92 28.71
C ASN A 186 -41.94 37.62 28.58
N VAL A 187 -42.59 38.16 27.54
CA VAL A 187 -44.00 37.92 27.21
C VAL A 187 -44.09 37.54 25.73
N GLY A 188 -44.56 36.33 25.44
CA GLY A 188 -44.74 35.80 24.09
C GLY A 188 -44.20 34.38 23.92
N ASN A 189 -44.45 33.77 22.75
CA ASN A 189 -43.89 32.45 22.44
C ASN A 189 -42.47 32.57 21.89
N ASN A 190 -41.47 32.09 22.63
CA ASN A 190 -40.09 32.04 22.15
C ASN A 190 -39.76 30.79 21.32
N GLU A 191 -40.71 29.86 21.11
CA GLU A 191 -40.54 28.60 20.38
C GLU A 191 -39.77 28.75 19.06
N CYS A 192 -40.12 29.72 18.22
CA CYS A 192 -39.45 29.96 16.95
C CYS A 192 -37.96 30.33 17.14
N ARG A 193 -37.63 31.16 18.15
CA ARG A 193 -36.25 31.52 18.52
C ARG A 193 -35.50 30.30 19.09
N ILE A 194 -36.13 29.53 19.97
CA ILE A 194 -35.58 28.31 20.58
C ILE A 194 -35.32 27.22 19.53
N ALA A 195 -36.12 27.14 18.47
CA ALA A 195 -35.94 26.19 17.37
C ALA A 195 -34.63 26.41 16.57
N ALA A 196 -34.02 27.60 16.64
CA ALA A 196 -32.68 27.86 16.08
C ALA A 196 -31.54 27.33 16.97
N LEU A 197 -31.77 27.17 18.28
CA LEU A 197 -30.77 26.60 19.20
C LEU A 197 -30.61 25.08 19.02
N VAL A 198 -31.67 24.37 18.60
CA VAL A 198 -31.63 22.92 18.35
C VAL A 198 -30.50 22.52 17.39
N PRO A 199 -30.40 23.06 16.15
CA PRO A 199 -29.28 22.73 15.26
C PRO A 199 -27.92 23.21 15.80
N LEU A 200 -27.86 24.31 16.55
CA LEU A 200 -26.62 24.84 17.11
C LEU A 200 -26.03 23.94 18.22
N VAL A 201 -26.87 23.42 19.12
CA VAL A 201 -26.45 22.46 20.18
C VAL A 201 -25.92 21.16 19.57
N GLN A 202 -26.50 20.71 18.44
CA GLN A 202 -26.04 19.51 17.74
C GLN A 202 -24.63 19.73 17.14
N GLU A 203 -24.41 20.83 16.41
CA GLU A 203 -23.11 21.11 15.79
C GLU A 203 -22.03 21.46 16.81
N SER A 204 -22.33 22.28 17.82
CA SER A 204 -21.33 22.67 18.83
C SER A 204 -20.76 21.46 19.57
N TYR A 205 -21.57 20.41 19.74
CA TYR A 205 -21.13 19.15 20.35
C TYR A 205 -20.30 18.29 19.38
N GLY A 206 -20.67 18.22 18.11
CA GLY A 206 -19.88 17.56 17.08
C GLY A 206 -18.49 18.18 16.94
N ILE A 207 -18.45 19.51 16.78
CA ILE A 207 -17.24 20.33 16.73
C ILE A 207 -16.40 20.14 18.00
N TYR A 208 -17.01 20.18 19.18
CA TYR A 208 -16.30 19.97 20.46
C TYR A 208 -15.65 18.59 20.55
N LYS A 209 -16.34 17.51 20.14
CA LYS A 209 -15.76 16.16 20.11
C LYS A 209 -14.58 16.07 19.15
N PHE A 210 -14.70 16.65 17.94
CA PHE A 210 -13.59 16.68 16.99
C PHE A 210 -12.38 17.41 17.53
N ILE A 211 -12.55 18.64 18.05
CA ILE A 211 -11.45 19.40 18.66
C ILE A 211 -10.80 18.59 19.81
N THR A 212 -11.60 17.99 20.69
CA THR A 212 -11.08 17.20 21.83
C THR A 212 -10.26 16.00 21.37
N SER A 213 -10.73 15.26 20.35
CA SER A 213 -10.04 14.08 19.84
C SER A 213 -8.79 14.44 19.03
N MET A 214 -8.90 15.40 18.10
CA MET A 214 -7.78 15.85 17.27
C MET A 214 -6.68 16.48 18.11
N LEU A 215 -7.01 17.27 19.14
CA LEU A 215 -6.01 17.90 20.00
C LEU A 215 -5.26 16.86 20.85
N ARG A 216 -5.95 15.85 21.40
CA ARG A 216 -5.32 14.68 22.05
C ARG A 216 -4.41 13.90 21.09
N ALA A 217 -4.88 13.64 19.87
CA ALA A 217 -4.09 12.94 18.85
C ALA A 217 -2.83 13.73 18.43
N MET A 218 -2.94 15.06 18.30
CA MET A 218 -1.80 15.93 18.00
C MET A 218 -0.78 15.97 19.13
N HIS A 219 -1.21 16.04 20.39
CA HIS A 219 -0.33 15.90 21.55
C HIS A 219 0.45 14.57 21.52
N SER A 220 -0.26 13.45 21.36
CA SER A 220 0.34 12.10 21.26
C SER A 220 1.33 11.95 20.09
N THR A 221 1.07 12.64 18.97
CA THR A 221 1.86 12.50 17.73
C THR A 221 3.08 13.42 17.69
N THR A 222 2.96 14.66 18.17
CA THR A 222 4.01 15.68 18.02
C THR A 222 5.00 15.69 19.17
N GLY A 223 4.53 15.50 20.41
CA GLY A 223 5.32 15.74 21.62
C GLY A 223 5.76 17.19 21.81
N ASP A 224 5.24 18.14 21.02
CA ASP A 224 5.54 19.58 21.11
C ASP A 224 4.40 20.29 21.84
N ASP A 225 4.43 20.21 23.17
CA ASP A 225 3.41 20.85 24.00
C ASP A 225 3.48 22.38 23.92
N GLU A 226 4.63 23.00 23.61
CA GLU A 226 4.74 24.46 23.50
C GLU A 226 3.98 24.97 22.26
N ALA A 227 4.12 24.31 21.11
CA ALA A 227 3.41 24.67 19.88
C ALA A 227 1.88 24.56 20.01
N LEU A 228 1.37 23.67 20.87
CA LEU A 228 -0.06 23.42 21.04
C LEU A 228 -0.73 24.25 22.16
N GLU A 229 0.03 25.01 22.96
CA GLU A 229 -0.54 25.82 24.06
C GLU A 229 -1.63 26.83 23.60
N PRO A 230 -1.49 27.57 22.48
CA PRO A 230 -2.53 28.49 22.03
C PRO A 230 -3.86 27.80 21.68
N LEU A 231 -3.82 26.52 21.29
CA LEU A 231 -5.02 25.70 21.08
C LEU A 231 -5.58 25.19 22.41
N ARG A 232 -4.75 24.82 23.39
CA ARG A 232 -5.21 24.43 24.74
C ARG A 232 -5.91 25.57 25.46
N GLU A 233 -5.30 26.76 25.50
CA GLU A 233 -5.91 27.95 26.12
C GLU A 233 -7.29 28.26 25.51
N ARG A 234 -7.36 28.24 24.17
CA ARG A 234 -8.59 28.51 23.43
C ARG A 234 -9.64 27.39 23.62
N TYR A 235 -9.23 26.13 23.66
CA TYR A 235 -10.09 24.99 23.97
C TYR A 235 -10.70 25.13 25.37
N ASN A 236 -9.89 25.41 26.39
CA ASN A 236 -10.34 25.58 27.77
C ASN A 236 -11.33 26.76 27.89
N ALA A 237 -11.02 27.89 27.25
CA ALA A 237 -11.93 29.04 27.19
C ALA A 237 -13.26 28.72 26.48
N GLN A 238 -13.24 27.90 25.41
CA GLN A 238 -14.45 27.45 24.73
C GLN A 238 -15.24 26.40 25.53
N HIS A 239 -14.57 25.50 26.25
CA HIS A 239 -15.21 24.51 27.11
C HIS A 239 -16.11 25.18 28.15
N TYR A 240 -15.61 26.13 28.94
CA TYR A 240 -16.42 26.81 29.96
C TYR A 240 -17.60 27.62 29.36
N ARG A 241 -17.42 28.23 28.17
CA ARG A 241 -18.51 28.87 27.42
C ARG A 241 -19.58 27.86 26.99
N LEU A 242 -19.17 26.66 26.59
CA LEU A 242 -20.03 25.59 26.10
C LEU A 242 -20.81 24.90 27.23
N VAL A 243 -20.17 24.67 28.38
CA VAL A 243 -20.81 24.25 29.64
C VAL A 243 -21.93 25.23 30.00
N LYS A 244 -21.65 26.54 29.96
CA LYS A 244 -22.66 27.58 30.21
C LYS A 244 -23.80 27.53 29.18
N PHE A 245 -23.50 27.42 27.89
CA PHE A 245 -24.52 27.33 26.83
C PHE A 245 -25.47 26.14 27.04
N TYR A 246 -24.93 24.95 27.34
CA TYR A 246 -25.74 23.76 27.59
C TYR A 246 -26.55 23.85 28.89
N TYR A 247 -26.00 24.50 29.92
CA TYR A 247 -26.76 24.84 31.13
C TYR A 247 -27.94 25.79 30.82
N GLU A 248 -27.73 26.87 30.08
CA GLU A 248 -28.80 27.82 29.69
C GLU A 248 -29.87 27.11 28.83
N CYS A 249 -29.46 26.27 27.88
CA CYS A 249 -30.36 25.39 27.11
C CYS A 249 -31.14 24.38 27.97
N SER A 250 -30.57 23.87 29.07
CA SER A 250 -31.23 22.87 29.93
C SER A 250 -32.47 23.39 30.67
N ASN A 251 -32.58 24.71 30.83
CA ASN A 251 -33.75 25.37 31.40
C ASN A 251 -34.91 25.48 30.39
N LEU A 252 -34.66 25.26 29.09
CA LEU A 252 -35.64 25.43 28.02
C LEU A 252 -36.42 24.14 27.76
N ARG A 253 -37.53 23.96 28.49
CA ARG A 253 -38.44 22.78 28.39
C ARG A 253 -38.79 22.34 26.96
N TYR A 254 -38.92 23.29 26.04
CA TYR A 254 -39.19 23.00 24.62
C TYR A 254 -37.97 22.39 23.91
N LEU A 255 -36.77 22.89 24.17
CA LEU A 255 -35.54 22.36 23.57
C LEU A 255 -35.24 20.94 24.09
N THR A 256 -35.40 20.72 25.40
CA THR A 256 -35.25 19.40 26.03
C THR A 256 -36.27 18.36 25.58
N SER A 257 -37.40 18.76 24.97
CA SER A 257 -38.36 17.82 24.38
C SER A 257 -38.07 17.48 22.91
N LEU A 258 -37.13 18.20 22.28
CA LEU A 258 -36.70 17.98 20.89
C LEU A 258 -35.37 17.24 20.79
N ILE A 259 -34.41 17.55 21.67
CA ILE A 259 -33.08 16.94 21.72
C ILE A 259 -32.63 16.67 23.17
N THR A 260 -31.82 15.62 23.34
CA THR A 260 -31.04 15.44 24.58
C THR A 260 -29.86 16.40 24.54
N ILE A 261 -29.73 17.26 25.55
CA ILE A 261 -28.62 18.20 25.65
C ILE A 261 -27.38 17.45 26.18
N PRO A 262 -26.20 17.58 25.56
CA PRO A 262 -24.98 16.98 26.07
C PRO A 262 -24.62 17.51 27.45
N LYS A 263 -24.19 16.62 28.35
CA LYS A 263 -23.60 17.00 29.63
C LYS A 263 -22.08 16.93 29.50
N LEU A 264 -21.45 18.10 29.56
CA LEU A 264 -20.00 18.21 29.69
C LEU A 264 -19.62 18.14 31.19
N PRO A 265 -18.38 17.73 31.52
CA PRO A 265 -17.83 17.95 32.86
C PRO A 265 -17.77 19.45 33.18
N GLN A 266 -17.58 19.80 34.45
CA GLN A 266 -17.50 21.21 34.88
C GLN A 266 -16.16 21.86 34.50
N ASP A 267 -15.09 21.06 34.45
CA ASP A 267 -13.75 21.45 34.05
C ASP A 267 -13.35 20.70 32.76
N PRO A 268 -12.48 21.30 31.92
CA PRO A 268 -12.10 20.70 30.64
C PRO A 268 -11.41 19.34 30.84
N PRO A 269 -11.71 18.33 29.99
CA PRO A 269 -11.08 17.03 30.09
C PRO A 269 -9.57 17.16 29.82
N ASN A 270 -8.75 16.42 30.56
CA ASN A 270 -7.31 16.43 30.34
C ASN A 270 -6.98 16.01 28.89
N LEU A 271 -6.07 16.75 28.26
CA LEU A 271 -5.63 16.54 26.87
C LEU A 271 -4.31 15.73 26.80
N LEU A 272 -3.61 15.59 27.92
CA LEU A 272 -2.27 15.01 28.04
C LEU A 272 -2.22 13.62 28.70
N ALA A 273 -3.35 13.10 29.16
CA ALA A 273 -3.40 11.83 29.91
C ALA A 273 -4.44 10.86 29.35
N GLU A 274 -4.10 9.58 29.44
CA GLU A 274 -5.03 8.46 29.24
C GLU A 274 -5.66 8.09 30.60
N ASP A 275 -6.99 8.18 30.65
CA ASP A 275 -7.94 7.75 31.69
C ASP A 275 -7.98 8.44 33.07
N ASP A 276 -9.04 8.09 33.82
CA ASP A 276 -9.81 8.91 34.78
C ASP A 276 -9.23 9.06 36.20
N ASP A 277 -9.58 10.17 36.89
CA ASP A 277 -10.52 10.11 38.04
C ASP A 277 -11.05 11.52 38.45
N ALA A 278 -12.21 11.60 39.13
CA ALA A 278 -12.81 12.89 39.56
C ALA A 278 -13.78 12.80 40.77
N PRO A 279 -13.66 13.71 41.77
CA PRO A 279 -14.70 13.94 42.79
C PRO A 279 -15.18 15.42 42.88
N ALA A 280 -16.36 15.64 43.49
CA ALA A 280 -17.12 16.89 43.41
C ALA A 280 -17.25 17.72 44.70
N LEU A 281 -17.67 18.98 44.53
CA LEU A 281 -18.21 19.93 45.54
C LEU A 281 -19.71 19.58 45.87
N PRO A 282 -20.49 20.26 46.77
CA PRO A 282 -20.27 21.57 47.42
C PRO A 282 -20.79 21.75 48.89
N ALA A 283 -20.74 22.99 49.42
CA ALA A 283 -21.59 23.46 50.53
C ALA A 283 -21.81 25.00 50.54
N ARG A 284 -22.95 25.47 51.10
CA ARG A 284 -23.39 26.87 51.32
C ARG A 284 -24.53 26.87 52.37
N PRO A 285 -25.26 27.98 52.63
CA PRO A 285 -24.91 29.24 53.32
C PRO A 285 -25.30 29.23 54.82
N LYS A 286 -25.19 30.39 55.51
CA LYS A 286 -26.11 30.79 56.60
C LYS A 286 -26.55 32.25 56.47
N GLN A 287 -27.55 32.67 57.26
CA GLN A 287 -28.51 33.75 56.97
C GLN A 287 -28.87 34.53 58.27
N GLU A 288 -29.77 35.52 58.16
CA GLU A 288 -30.47 36.26 59.25
C GLU A 288 -29.62 37.36 59.96
N ILE A 289 -30.20 38.43 60.57
CA ILE A 289 -31.60 38.84 60.76
C ILE A 289 -31.78 40.39 60.65
N GLU A 290 -33.03 40.88 60.62
CA GLU A 290 -33.39 42.31 60.51
C GLU A 290 -33.70 43.01 61.86
N ARG A 291 -33.84 44.35 61.87
CA ARG A 291 -35.02 45.07 62.44
C ARG A 291 -35.09 46.58 62.11
N LYS A 292 -36.26 47.20 62.36
CA LYS A 292 -36.65 48.59 61.97
C LYS A 292 -37.37 49.36 63.13
N PRO A 293 -37.61 50.70 63.02
CA PRO A 293 -37.87 51.62 64.15
C PRO A 293 -39.33 52.14 64.31
N SER A 294 -39.61 53.01 65.30
CA SER A 294 -40.90 53.75 65.49
C SER A 294 -40.80 55.05 66.37
N PRO A 295 -41.79 56.01 66.35
CA PRO A 295 -41.71 57.37 66.99
C PRO A 295 -42.91 57.84 67.91
N PRO A 296 -42.85 59.02 68.61
CA PRO A 296 -43.90 59.59 69.53
C PRO A 296 -44.40 61.07 69.24
N PRO A 297 -45.56 61.55 69.80
CA PRO A 297 -45.68 62.92 70.41
C PRO A 297 -46.83 63.19 71.46
N GLU A 298 -47.10 64.48 71.81
CA GLU A 298 -48.40 65.17 72.17
C GLU A 298 -48.70 65.78 73.62
N PRO A 299 -49.62 66.81 73.83
CA PRO A 299 -49.28 68.15 74.47
C PRO A 299 -50.33 68.83 75.46
N LYS A 300 -50.20 70.14 75.90
CA LYS A 300 -51.30 71.18 76.18
C LYS A 300 -51.06 72.57 76.94
N ASN A 301 -52.05 73.54 76.82
CA ASN A 301 -52.58 74.67 77.73
C ASN A 301 -51.77 76.02 78.00
N ASP A 302 -52.22 77.24 78.49
CA ASP A 302 -53.49 78.00 78.90
C ASP A 302 -53.34 79.59 79.01
N ALA A 303 -54.34 80.44 79.48
CA ALA A 303 -54.35 81.97 79.54
C ALA A 303 -55.25 82.70 80.68
N PRO A 304 -55.33 84.08 80.88
CA PRO A 304 -56.08 84.83 81.97
C PRO A 304 -56.88 86.22 81.71
N ASP A 305 -57.54 86.90 82.73
CA ASP A 305 -58.74 87.87 82.69
C ASP A 305 -58.93 89.12 83.72
N GLU A 306 -60.08 89.91 83.67
CA GLU A 306 -60.87 90.84 84.66
C GLU A 306 -60.50 92.36 85.06
N MET A 307 -61.29 93.35 85.67
CA MET A 307 -62.76 93.84 85.79
C MET A 307 -63.05 95.20 86.63
N ASN A 308 -64.15 96.01 86.39
CA ASN A 308 -65.02 96.99 87.25
C ASN A 308 -64.56 98.36 87.94
N GLU A 309 -65.32 99.37 88.54
CA GLU A 309 -66.72 100.05 88.52
C GLU A 309 -66.85 101.35 89.48
N PHE A 310 -67.92 102.22 89.47
CA PHE A 310 -68.60 103.07 90.58
C PHE A 310 -69.24 104.53 90.29
N TRP A 311 -69.98 105.17 91.24
CA TRP A 311 -71.28 105.96 91.14
C TRP A 311 -71.42 107.55 91.26
N LYS A 312 -72.67 108.09 91.36
CA LYS A 312 -73.22 109.50 91.17
C LYS A 312 -73.56 110.34 92.45
N SER A 313 -73.74 111.69 92.34
CA SER A 313 -75.02 112.48 92.62
C SER A 313 -74.88 114.03 92.58
N GLU A 314 -76.01 114.73 92.33
CA GLU A 314 -76.59 115.92 93.06
C GLU A 314 -77.15 117.10 92.21
N LEU A 315 -78.27 117.70 92.65
CA LEU A 315 -79.21 118.49 91.83
C LEU A 315 -80.01 119.57 92.61
N ASP A 316 -79.76 120.86 92.34
CA ASP A 316 -80.69 122.02 92.31
C ASP A 316 -79.87 123.34 92.25
N ARG A 317 -80.19 124.40 91.51
CA ARG A 317 -81.32 124.77 90.62
C ARG A 317 -82.70 125.00 91.25
N GLN A 318 -82.83 126.02 92.12
CA GLN A 318 -84.16 126.62 92.40
C GLN A 318 -84.25 128.17 92.39
N ASN A 319 -84.60 128.66 91.19
CA ASN A 319 -85.75 129.56 90.92
C ASN A 319 -85.80 131.04 91.39
N ARG A 320 -84.93 131.55 92.27
CA ARG A 320 -85.25 132.84 92.95
C ARG A 320 -85.01 134.14 92.16
N GLU A 321 -84.04 134.19 91.26
CA GLU A 321 -83.65 135.42 90.54
C GLU A 321 -84.48 135.67 89.26
N TYR A 322 -85.70 135.13 89.20
CA TYR A 322 -86.55 135.13 88.01
C TYR A 322 -87.41 136.41 87.88
N GLU A 323 -87.62 137.17 88.96
CA GLU A 323 -88.61 138.26 89.00
C GLU A 323 -88.04 139.64 88.60
N GLU A 324 -86.80 139.98 88.99
CA GLU A 324 -86.17 141.25 88.60
C GLU A 324 -85.99 141.38 87.07
N GLN A 325 -85.91 140.24 86.38
CA GLN A 325 -85.77 140.13 84.93
C GLN A 325 -86.85 140.93 84.18
N GLN A 326 -88.09 140.99 84.70
CA GLN A 326 -89.24 141.57 83.99
C GLN A 326 -89.09 143.05 83.64
N ARG A 327 -88.44 143.88 84.49
CA ARG A 327 -88.29 145.32 84.18
C ARG A 327 -87.14 145.61 83.22
N ILE A 328 -86.09 144.79 83.25
CA ILE A 328 -85.03 144.83 82.23
C ILE A 328 -85.63 144.41 80.87
N LEU A 329 -86.56 143.44 80.88
CA LEU A 329 -87.13 142.81 79.69
C LEU A 329 -87.80 143.78 78.70
N GLU A 330 -88.48 144.85 79.13
CA GLU A 330 -89.14 145.78 78.19
C GLU A 330 -88.16 146.71 77.48
N GLN A 331 -87.19 147.29 78.20
CA GLN A 331 -86.17 148.14 77.60
C GLN A 331 -85.18 147.32 76.78
N GLN A 332 -84.88 146.10 77.25
CA GLN A 332 -84.13 145.09 76.51
C GLN A 332 -84.90 144.65 75.26
N GLN A 333 -86.22 144.50 75.26
CA GLN A 333 -87.00 144.10 74.07
C GLN A 333 -86.83 145.04 72.87
N GLN A 334 -86.82 146.36 73.08
CA GLN A 334 -86.67 147.30 71.96
C GLN A 334 -85.26 147.27 71.36
N GLN A 335 -84.22 147.17 72.20
CA GLN A 335 -82.85 146.96 71.69
C GLN A 335 -82.68 145.56 71.08
N ALA A 336 -83.28 144.54 71.68
CA ALA A 336 -83.24 143.16 71.23
C ALA A 336 -83.95 142.98 69.89
N LEU A 337 -85.03 143.70 69.57
CA LEU A 337 -85.68 143.60 68.25
C LEU A 337 -84.75 144.09 67.12
N LEU A 338 -84.03 145.20 67.36
CA LEU A 338 -83.11 145.79 66.38
C LEU A 338 -81.80 144.97 66.30
N ALA A 339 -81.29 144.50 67.43
CA ALA A 339 -80.16 143.58 67.50
C ALA A 339 -80.51 142.19 66.90
N GLN A 340 -81.74 141.70 67.06
CA GLN A 340 -82.22 140.44 66.47
C GLN A 340 -82.27 140.52 64.95
N GLN A 341 -82.65 141.66 64.38
CA GLN A 341 -82.61 141.85 62.91
C GLN A 341 -81.17 141.84 62.38
N GLN A 342 -80.23 142.50 63.08
CA GLN A 342 -78.81 142.43 62.72
C GLN A 342 -78.23 141.03 62.93
N ALA A 343 -78.56 140.37 64.04
CA ALA A 343 -78.13 139.01 64.35
C ALA A 343 -78.69 137.98 63.37
N GLN A 344 -79.93 138.13 62.87
CA GLN A 344 -80.45 137.31 61.77
C GLN A 344 -79.63 137.53 60.47
N LEU A 345 -79.29 138.77 60.14
CA LEU A 345 -78.45 139.10 58.97
C LEU A 345 -76.96 138.73 59.15
N GLN A 346 -76.52 138.41 60.36
CA GLN A 346 -75.20 137.82 60.63
C GLN A 346 -75.30 136.29 60.59
N ALA A 347 -76.18 135.68 61.40
CA ALA A 347 -76.42 134.24 61.45
C ALA A 347 -76.78 133.63 60.09
N GLN A 348 -77.51 134.34 59.22
CA GLN A 348 -77.81 133.88 57.86
C GLN A 348 -76.53 133.82 56.99
N ARG A 349 -75.63 134.80 57.11
CA ARG A 349 -74.33 134.81 56.40
C ARG A 349 -73.33 133.84 57.02
N GLU A 350 -73.34 133.66 58.34
CA GLU A 350 -72.54 132.65 59.03
C GLU A 350 -73.00 131.23 58.68
N PHE A 351 -74.31 131.01 58.52
CA PHE A 351 -74.87 129.75 58.04
C PHE A 351 -74.53 129.49 56.56
N GLU A 352 -74.62 130.49 55.69
CA GLU A 352 -74.14 130.38 54.29
C GLU A 352 -72.63 130.09 54.25
N GLN A 353 -71.81 130.76 55.07
CA GLN A 353 -70.37 130.51 55.13
C GLN A 353 -70.05 129.12 55.69
N GLN A 354 -70.74 128.65 56.73
CA GLN A 354 -70.58 127.28 57.23
C GLN A 354 -71.00 126.26 56.16
N GLN A 355 -72.11 126.48 55.45
CA GLN A 355 -72.59 125.58 54.40
C GLN A 355 -71.63 125.54 53.20
N GLN A 356 -71.03 126.67 52.82
CA GLN A 356 -69.96 126.74 51.82
C GLN A 356 -68.69 126.03 52.29
N GLN A 357 -68.24 126.26 53.53
CA GLN A 357 -67.07 125.58 54.10
C GLN A 357 -67.26 124.06 54.18
N LEU A 358 -68.45 123.58 54.55
CA LEU A 358 -68.77 122.15 54.62
C LEU A 358 -68.78 121.51 53.22
N MET A 359 -69.32 122.20 52.22
CA MET A 359 -69.26 121.79 50.81
C MET A 359 -67.83 121.76 50.28
N GLU A 360 -67.03 122.79 50.56
CA GLU A 360 -65.63 122.88 50.11
C GLU A 360 -64.76 121.82 50.78
N GLN A 361 -64.95 121.56 52.07
CA GLN A 361 -64.29 120.47 52.79
C GLN A 361 -64.68 119.11 52.20
N GLN A 362 -65.97 118.87 51.95
CA GLN A 362 -66.43 117.61 51.37
C GLN A 362 -65.92 117.40 49.92
N GLN A 363 -65.79 118.46 49.13
CA GLN A 363 -65.12 118.38 47.81
C GLN A 363 -63.63 118.07 47.96
N ARG A 364 -62.90 118.75 48.86
CA ARG A 364 -61.48 118.46 49.12
C ARG A 364 -61.25 117.05 49.64
N GLU A 365 -62.16 116.50 50.44
CA GLU A 365 -62.10 115.10 50.91
C GLU A 365 -62.37 114.10 49.78
N GLN A 366 -63.33 114.34 48.89
CA GLN A 366 -63.56 113.50 47.70
C GLN A 366 -62.39 113.56 46.71
N GLU A 367 -61.84 114.76 46.46
CA GLU A 367 -60.70 114.95 45.56
C GLU A 367 -59.42 114.32 46.13
N ALA A 368 -59.18 114.44 47.43
CA ALA A 368 -58.08 113.75 48.13
C ALA A 368 -58.23 112.22 48.09
N LEU A 369 -59.45 111.68 48.25
CA LEU A 369 -59.71 110.25 48.16
C LEU A 369 -59.49 109.72 46.73
N MET A 370 -59.93 110.47 45.71
CA MET A 370 -59.68 110.17 44.29
C MET A 370 -58.18 110.20 43.98
N ALA A 371 -57.46 111.23 44.42
CA ALA A 371 -56.01 111.34 44.24
C ALA A 371 -55.26 110.18 44.94
N GLN A 372 -55.65 109.84 46.17
CA GLN A 372 -55.11 108.70 46.91
C GLN A 372 -55.37 107.38 46.19
N GLN A 373 -56.58 107.16 45.66
CA GLN A 373 -56.90 105.94 44.91
C GLN A 373 -56.10 105.85 43.60
N ALA A 374 -55.96 106.95 42.86
CA ALA A 374 -55.13 107.01 41.66
C ALA A 374 -53.64 106.76 41.97
N GLN A 375 -53.15 107.27 43.12
CA GLN A 375 -51.79 107.03 43.59
C GLN A 375 -51.57 105.56 43.97
N TRP A 376 -52.50 104.92 44.69
CA TRP A 376 -52.45 103.48 45.01
C TRP A 376 -52.44 102.60 43.77
N GLN A 377 -53.30 102.87 42.77
CA GLN A 377 -53.30 102.13 41.51
C GLN A 377 -51.98 102.30 40.75
N THR A 378 -51.46 103.53 40.69
CA THR A 378 -50.17 103.83 40.06
C THR A 378 -49.00 103.13 40.75
N GLN A 379 -48.94 103.19 42.09
CA GLN A 379 -47.89 102.58 42.89
C GLN A 379 -47.96 101.05 42.86
N GLY A 380 -49.15 100.46 42.88
CA GLY A 380 -49.34 99.01 42.71
C GLY A 380 -48.83 98.53 41.35
N ARG A 381 -49.17 99.24 40.28
CA ARG A 381 -48.69 98.92 38.92
C ARG A 381 -47.18 99.14 38.76
N LEU A 382 -46.61 100.14 39.42
CA LEU A 382 -45.16 100.37 39.45
C LEU A 382 -44.44 99.21 40.16
N ALA A 383 -44.91 98.80 41.35
CA ALA A 383 -44.35 97.69 42.10
C ALA A 383 -44.48 96.35 41.37
N GLU A 384 -45.56 96.15 40.59
CA GLU A 384 -45.71 94.99 39.72
C GLU A 384 -44.68 94.98 38.57
N LEU A 385 -44.50 96.10 37.88
CA LEU A 385 -43.47 96.26 36.84
C LEU A 385 -42.04 96.15 37.39
N GLU A 386 -41.77 96.63 38.60
CA GLU A 386 -40.49 96.44 39.29
C GLU A 386 -40.24 94.95 39.61
N ARG A 387 -41.26 94.23 40.09
CA ARG A 387 -41.18 92.78 40.32
C ARG A 387 -40.97 92.01 39.02
N GLU A 388 -41.62 92.39 37.93
CA GLU A 388 -41.38 91.82 36.60
C GLU A 388 -39.96 92.10 36.11
N ASN A 389 -39.44 93.32 36.31
CA ASN A 389 -38.06 93.67 35.93
C ASN A 389 -37.02 92.86 36.73
N LEU A 390 -37.25 92.68 38.04
CA LEU A 390 -36.40 91.84 38.90
C LEU A 390 -36.46 90.36 38.49
N ASN A 391 -37.65 89.83 38.19
CA ASN A 391 -37.79 88.46 37.69
C ASN A 391 -37.09 88.26 36.33
N ALA A 392 -37.23 89.23 35.41
CA ALA A 392 -36.56 89.18 34.10
C ALA A 392 -35.03 89.23 34.21
N ARG A 393 -34.49 90.04 35.14
CA ARG A 393 -33.04 90.05 35.44
C ARG A 393 -32.59 88.72 36.04
N ALA A 394 -33.30 88.20 37.04
CA ALA A 394 -32.97 86.93 37.68
C ALA A 394 -33.09 85.73 36.72
N GLN A 395 -33.95 85.81 35.71
CA GLN A 395 -33.98 84.86 34.59
C GLN A 395 -32.76 85.04 33.68
N TYR A 396 -32.49 86.27 33.23
CA TYR A 396 -31.34 86.56 32.36
C TYR A 396 -29.99 86.13 32.97
N GLU A 397 -29.80 86.30 34.29
CA GLU A 397 -28.61 85.84 35.02
C GLU A 397 -28.49 84.31 35.05
N ARG A 398 -29.62 83.58 35.17
CA ARG A 398 -29.64 82.10 35.07
C ARG A 398 -29.34 81.65 33.65
N ASP A 399 -29.91 82.30 32.64
CA ASP A 399 -29.71 81.96 31.24
C ASP A 399 -28.27 82.27 30.79
N GLN A 400 -27.66 83.36 31.28
CA GLN A 400 -26.22 83.65 31.18
C GLN A 400 -25.36 82.54 31.78
N LEU A 401 -25.64 82.14 33.02
CA LEU A 401 -24.86 81.11 33.73
C LEU A 401 -25.03 79.72 33.08
N MET A 402 -26.21 79.42 32.56
CA MET A 402 -26.49 78.22 31.76
C MET A 402 -25.70 78.23 30.44
N LEU A 403 -25.69 79.34 29.70
CA LEU A 403 -24.89 79.50 28.48
C LEU A 403 -23.39 79.33 28.74
N GLN A 404 -22.87 79.86 29.85
CA GLN A 404 -21.47 79.68 30.25
C GLN A 404 -21.13 78.21 30.57
N GLN A 405 -22.05 77.47 31.20
CA GLN A 405 -21.88 76.03 31.42
C GLN A 405 -21.89 75.23 30.10
N TYR A 406 -22.74 75.60 29.14
CA TYR A 406 -22.72 74.98 27.81
C TYR A 406 -21.44 75.30 27.03
N ASP A 407 -20.97 76.54 27.03
CA ASP A 407 -19.69 76.94 26.39
C ASP A 407 -18.49 76.21 26.98
N GLN A 408 -18.40 76.10 28.31
CA GLN A 408 -17.37 75.29 28.98
C GLN A 408 -17.46 73.80 28.59
N ARG A 409 -18.67 73.24 28.51
CA ARG A 409 -18.87 71.84 28.12
C ARG A 409 -18.55 71.57 26.65
N VAL A 410 -18.87 72.49 25.74
CA VAL A 410 -18.49 72.41 24.33
C VAL A 410 -16.97 72.43 24.21
N LYS A 411 -16.28 73.38 24.85
CA LYS A 411 -14.79 73.45 24.84
C LYS A 411 -14.13 72.22 25.45
N ALA A 412 -14.73 71.61 26.48
CA ALA A 412 -14.25 70.35 27.03
C ALA A 412 -14.37 69.20 26.01
N LEU A 413 -15.53 69.07 25.34
CA LEU A 413 -15.77 68.08 24.30
C LEU A 413 -14.91 68.29 23.05
N GLU A 414 -14.64 69.54 22.65
CA GLU A 414 -13.69 69.87 21.57
C GLU A 414 -12.25 69.47 21.94
N GLY A 415 -11.85 69.67 23.20
CA GLY A 415 -10.57 69.21 23.74
C GLY A 415 -10.45 67.69 23.76
N GLU A 416 -11.50 66.98 24.22
CA GLU A 416 -11.58 65.52 24.17
C GLU A 416 -11.52 65.00 22.73
N LEU A 417 -12.26 65.60 21.80
CA LEU A 417 -12.26 65.25 20.38
C LEU A 417 -10.87 65.43 19.76
N SER A 418 -10.19 66.54 20.06
CA SER A 418 -8.82 66.80 19.63
C SER A 418 -7.82 65.78 20.22
N HIS A 419 -7.96 65.44 21.50
CA HIS A 419 -7.13 64.41 22.14
C HIS A 419 -7.34 63.03 21.51
N ILE A 420 -8.60 62.64 21.27
CA ILE A 420 -8.96 61.39 20.58
C ILE A 420 -8.41 61.38 19.15
N GLN A 421 -8.52 62.48 18.41
CA GLN A 421 -7.99 62.59 17.04
C GLN A 421 -6.47 62.43 16.99
N ASN A 422 -5.75 63.04 17.94
CA ASN A 422 -4.29 62.89 18.07
C ASN A 422 -3.89 61.46 18.46
N SER A 423 -4.60 60.85 19.42
CA SER A 423 -4.38 59.46 19.84
C SER A 423 -4.65 58.47 18.71
N LEU A 424 -5.72 58.69 17.93
CA LEU A 424 -6.05 57.87 16.75
C LEU A 424 -5.00 58.03 15.65
N GLY A 425 -4.47 59.24 15.43
CA GLY A 425 -3.36 59.48 14.51
C GLY A 425 -2.09 58.73 14.91
N GLN A 426 -1.72 58.74 16.19
CA GLN A 426 -0.60 57.95 16.70
C GLN A 426 -0.82 56.44 16.54
N GLN A 427 -2.04 55.94 16.78
CA GLN A 427 -2.38 54.54 16.53
C GLN A 427 -2.35 54.15 15.06
N MET A 428 -2.72 55.04 14.13
CA MET A 428 -2.61 54.77 12.69
C MET A 428 -1.16 54.69 12.27
N ASN A 429 -0.32 55.67 12.63
CA ASN A 429 1.11 55.65 12.34
C ASN A 429 1.78 54.37 12.87
N SER A 430 1.48 53.97 14.12
CA SER A 430 2.00 52.73 14.71
C SER A 430 1.51 51.47 14.00
N LYS A 431 0.34 51.48 13.36
CA LYS A 431 -0.16 50.37 12.54
C LYS A 431 0.49 50.37 11.16
N ASP A 432 0.71 51.52 10.55
CA ASP A 432 1.40 51.65 9.26
C ASP A 432 2.86 51.18 9.37
N ASP A 433 3.56 51.50 10.46
CA ASP A 433 4.91 50.96 10.74
C ASP A 433 4.89 49.44 10.94
N GLN A 434 3.89 48.89 11.64
CA GLN A 434 3.72 47.43 11.77
C GLN A 434 3.40 46.76 10.43
N ILE A 435 2.52 47.34 9.62
CA ILE A 435 2.19 46.87 8.27
C ILE A 435 3.46 46.88 7.39
N ARG A 436 4.29 47.92 7.50
CA ARG A 436 5.55 48.02 6.75
C ARG A 436 6.56 46.96 7.17
N ALA A 437 6.73 46.72 8.47
CA ALA A 437 7.58 45.65 8.99
C ALA A 437 7.09 44.26 8.55
N LEU A 438 5.78 44.01 8.57
CA LEU A 438 5.18 42.76 8.07
C LEU A 438 5.38 42.61 6.56
N GLN A 439 5.25 43.67 5.76
CA GLN A 439 5.54 43.63 4.32
C GLN A 439 7.02 43.30 4.04
N GLU A 440 7.96 43.85 4.82
CA GLU A 440 9.38 43.54 4.70
C GLU A 440 9.70 42.08 5.08
N GLN A 441 9.06 41.56 6.14
CA GLN A 441 9.14 40.14 6.49
C GLN A 441 8.56 39.24 5.38
N VAL A 442 7.38 39.56 4.84
CA VAL A 442 6.75 38.81 3.74
C VAL A 442 7.62 38.80 2.48
N ASN A 443 8.23 39.94 2.13
CA ASN A 443 9.19 40.02 1.03
C ASN A 443 10.45 39.17 1.30
N THR A 444 10.97 39.20 2.53
CA THR A 444 12.11 38.37 2.95
C THR A 444 11.79 36.88 2.86
N TRP A 445 10.61 36.45 3.33
CA TRP A 445 10.14 35.06 3.18
C TRP A 445 9.94 34.67 1.73
N ARG A 446 9.32 35.53 0.90
CA ARG A 446 9.20 35.31 -0.54
C ARG A 446 10.56 35.08 -1.21
N THR A 447 11.58 35.88 -0.87
CA THR A 447 12.95 35.70 -1.39
C THR A 447 13.57 34.38 -0.92
N LYS A 448 13.37 33.98 0.34
CA LYS A 448 13.80 32.66 0.85
C LYS A 448 13.12 31.51 0.12
N TYR A 449 11.80 31.55 -0.08
CA TYR A 449 11.06 30.52 -0.81
C TYR A 449 11.45 30.47 -2.30
N GLU A 450 11.72 31.61 -2.95
CA GLU A 450 12.19 31.63 -4.34
C GLU A 450 13.61 31.06 -4.48
N ALA A 451 14.50 31.34 -3.52
CA ALA A 451 15.83 30.72 -3.46
C ALA A 451 15.74 29.21 -3.20
N LEU A 452 14.87 28.77 -2.29
CA LEU A 452 14.63 27.35 -2.00
C LEU A 452 14.00 26.62 -3.21
N ALA A 453 13.07 27.23 -3.93
CA ALA A 453 12.50 26.68 -5.16
C ALA A 453 13.55 26.54 -6.27
N LYS A 454 14.49 27.49 -6.39
CA LYS A 454 15.65 27.39 -7.28
C LYS A 454 16.57 26.23 -6.85
N LEU A 455 16.82 26.06 -5.55
CA LEU A 455 17.62 24.95 -5.01
C LEU A 455 16.97 23.58 -5.30
N TYR A 456 15.66 23.42 -5.08
CA TYR A 456 14.93 22.19 -5.43
C TYR A 456 14.91 21.94 -6.94
N SER A 457 14.78 22.99 -7.76
CA SER A 457 14.89 22.86 -9.22
C SER A 457 16.29 22.38 -9.63
N GLN A 458 17.35 22.96 -9.08
CA GLN A 458 18.72 22.54 -9.33
C GLN A 458 18.97 21.09 -8.90
N LEU A 459 18.60 20.73 -7.65
CA LEU A 459 18.74 19.37 -7.13
C LEU A 459 17.96 18.34 -7.97
N ARG A 460 16.79 18.71 -8.50
CA ARG A 460 16.03 17.87 -9.43
C ARG A 460 16.77 17.68 -10.76
N HIS A 461 17.41 18.71 -11.30
CA HIS A 461 18.23 18.57 -12.50
C HIS A 461 19.46 17.69 -12.23
N GLU A 462 20.19 17.93 -11.14
CA GLU A 462 21.35 17.13 -10.73
C GLU A 462 20.99 15.65 -10.51
N HIS A 463 19.83 15.35 -9.91
CA HIS A 463 19.33 13.99 -9.73
C HIS A 463 18.93 13.32 -11.06
N LEU A 464 18.31 14.06 -12.00
CA LEU A 464 18.04 13.56 -13.35
C LEU A 464 19.34 13.29 -14.13
N ASP A 465 20.35 14.14 -13.97
CA ASP A 465 21.68 13.98 -14.54
C ASP A 465 22.40 12.76 -13.96
N LEU A 466 22.29 12.54 -12.64
CA LEU A 466 22.80 11.33 -11.98
C LEU A 466 22.10 10.07 -12.47
N LEU A 467 20.77 10.09 -12.66
CA LEU A 467 20.03 8.96 -13.23
C LEU A 467 20.47 8.65 -14.67
N GLN A 468 20.72 9.66 -15.51
CA GLN A 468 21.26 9.45 -16.86
C GLN A 468 22.68 8.86 -16.81
N LYS A 469 23.55 9.40 -15.95
CA LYS A 469 24.93 8.91 -15.75
C LYS A 469 24.92 7.46 -15.23
N PHE A 470 24.08 7.15 -14.25
CA PHE A 470 23.89 5.81 -13.71
C PHE A 470 23.41 4.83 -14.78
N LYS A 471 22.38 5.18 -15.57
CA LYS A 471 21.88 4.37 -16.68
C LYS A 471 22.97 4.13 -17.74
N ALA A 472 23.78 5.14 -18.06
CA ALA A 472 24.89 5.00 -18.99
C ALA A 472 26.03 4.11 -18.45
N VAL A 473 26.33 4.19 -17.14
CA VAL A 473 27.28 3.29 -16.47
C VAL A 473 26.73 1.87 -16.41
N GLN A 474 25.46 1.67 -16.10
CA GLN A 474 24.80 0.36 -16.05
C GLN A 474 24.79 -0.32 -17.44
N LEU A 475 24.51 0.44 -18.52
CA LEU A 475 24.61 -0.06 -19.89
C LEU A 475 26.04 -0.44 -20.28
N LYS A 476 27.04 0.36 -19.88
CA LYS A 476 28.46 0.02 -20.07
C LYS A 476 28.87 -1.23 -19.27
N ALA A 477 28.40 -1.36 -18.03
CA ALA A 477 28.67 -2.52 -17.19
C ALA A 477 28.04 -3.80 -17.76
N ALA A 478 26.78 -3.75 -18.21
CA ALA A 478 26.11 -4.87 -18.88
C ALA A 478 26.83 -5.28 -20.18
N SER A 479 27.23 -4.31 -21.02
CA SER A 479 27.99 -4.58 -22.25
C SER A 479 29.40 -5.13 -21.97
N ALA A 480 30.07 -4.65 -20.91
CA ALA A 480 31.36 -5.17 -20.49
C ALA A 480 31.24 -6.60 -19.92
N GLN A 481 30.20 -6.89 -19.14
CA GLN A 481 29.93 -8.24 -18.65
C GLN A 481 29.64 -9.19 -19.81
N GLU A 482 28.79 -8.80 -20.77
CA GLU A 482 28.52 -9.63 -21.94
C GLU A 482 29.80 -9.90 -22.77
N ALA A 483 30.70 -8.92 -22.88
CA ALA A 483 32.00 -9.10 -23.52
C ALA A 483 32.91 -10.06 -22.74
N ILE A 484 32.89 -10.03 -21.41
CA ILE A 484 33.60 -10.97 -20.53
C ILE A 484 33.02 -12.38 -20.68
N ASP A 485 31.69 -12.55 -20.61
CA ASP A 485 31.01 -13.84 -20.73
C ASP A 485 31.28 -14.49 -22.10
N ARG A 486 31.24 -13.69 -23.19
CA ARG A 486 31.65 -14.13 -24.53
C ARG A 486 33.12 -14.55 -24.58
N ARG A 487 34.03 -13.79 -23.95
CA ARG A 487 35.47 -14.14 -23.87
C ARG A 487 35.67 -15.44 -23.11
N GLU A 488 34.99 -15.61 -21.98
CA GLU A 488 35.11 -16.79 -21.12
C GLU A 488 34.49 -18.03 -21.78
N LYS A 489 33.41 -17.88 -22.56
CA LYS A 489 32.86 -18.95 -23.41
C LYS A 489 33.87 -19.38 -24.48
N LEU A 490 34.48 -18.43 -25.20
CA LEU A 490 35.54 -18.74 -26.17
C LEU A 490 36.77 -19.37 -25.49
N GLU A 491 37.12 -18.94 -24.28
CA GLU A 491 38.22 -19.52 -23.50
C GLU A 491 37.92 -20.97 -23.05
N ARG A 492 36.67 -21.29 -22.72
CA ARG A 492 36.20 -22.67 -22.49
C ARG A 492 36.28 -23.50 -23.78
N GLU A 493 35.78 -22.98 -24.90
CA GLU A 493 35.81 -23.67 -26.21
C GLU A 493 37.24 -23.90 -26.74
N ILE A 494 38.17 -22.99 -26.44
CA ILE A 494 39.61 -23.18 -26.70
C ILE A 494 40.18 -24.24 -25.75
N LYS A 495 39.81 -24.26 -24.47
CA LYS A 495 40.26 -25.29 -23.52
C LYS A 495 39.75 -26.69 -23.88
N THR A 496 38.50 -26.85 -24.34
CA THR A 496 38.00 -28.16 -24.81
C THR A 496 38.71 -28.59 -26.10
N LYS A 497 38.85 -27.70 -27.09
CA LYS A 497 39.58 -28.02 -28.33
C LYS A 497 41.05 -28.33 -28.09
N ASN A 498 41.70 -27.69 -27.11
CA ASN A 498 43.07 -28.04 -26.71
C ASN A 498 43.14 -29.41 -26.01
N LEU A 499 42.09 -29.83 -25.30
CA LEU A 499 41.98 -31.18 -24.74
C LEU A 499 41.79 -32.23 -25.84
N GLU A 500 40.85 -31.97 -26.77
CA GLU A 500 40.60 -32.79 -27.97
C GLU A 500 41.88 -32.93 -28.83
N LEU A 501 42.63 -31.84 -29.04
CA LEU A 501 43.93 -31.85 -29.71
C LEU A 501 44.97 -32.67 -28.95
N ALA A 502 45.02 -32.57 -27.62
CA ALA A 502 45.94 -33.36 -26.79
C ALA A 502 45.60 -34.86 -26.83
N ASP A 503 44.32 -35.23 -26.87
CA ASP A 503 43.89 -36.63 -26.98
C ASP A 503 44.06 -37.18 -28.40
N MET A 504 43.81 -36.40 -29.46
CA MET A 504 44.18 -36.77 -30.83
C MET A 504 45.71 -36.95 -31.00
N ILE A 505 46.52 -36.13 -30.31
CA ILE A 505 47.98 -36.30 -30.26
C ILE A 505 48.35 -37.60 -29.54
N ARG A 506 47.72 -37.90 -28.39
CA ARG A 506 47.91 -39.18 -27.68
C ARG A 506 47.52 -40.39 -28.52
N GLU A 507 46.43 -40.31 -29.29
CA GLU A 507 46.00 -41.39 -30.18
C GLU A 507 46.93 -41.56 -31.38
N ARG A 508 47.38 -40.46 -32.01
CA ARG A 508 48.44 -40.47 -33.02
C ARG A 508 49.70 -41.14 -32.48
N ASP A 509 50.12 -40.82 -31.26
CA ASP A 509 51.38 -41.31 -30.70
C ASP A 509 51.28 -42.78 -30.25
N ARG A 510 50.12 -43.23 -29.76
CA ARG A 510 49.82 -44.68 -29.61
C ARG A 510 49.92 -45.39 -30.96
N ALA A 511 49.22 -44.89 -31.99
CA ALA A 511 49.20 -45.50 -33.31
C ALA A 511 50.58 -45.51 -33.98
N LEU A 512 51.43 -44.49 -33.73
CA LEU A 512 52.83 -44.48 -34.15
C LEU A 512 53.65 -45.55 -33.42
N HIS A 513 53.53 -45.66 -32.09
CA HIS A 513 54.21 -46.70 -31.32
C HIS A 513 53.78 -48.12 -31.71
N ASP A 514 52.48 -48.35 -31.97
CA ASP A 514 51.97 -49.64 -32.44
C ASP A 514 52.47 -49.97 -33.85
N LYS A 515 52.51 -48.98 -34.75
CA LYS A 515 53.08 -49.13 -36.11
C LYS A 515 54.59 -49.38 -36.07
N ASP A 516 55.33 -48.73 -35.18
CA ASP A 516 56.78 -48.94 -35.00
C ASP A 516 57.06 -50.30 -34.35
N ARG A 517 56.21 -50.76 -33.42
CA ARG A 517 56.26 -52.13 -32.86
C ARG A 517 55.97 -53.20 -33.91
N ALA A 518 54.95 -53.00 -34.74
CA ALA A 518 54.58 -53.94 -35.80
C ALA A 518 55.64 -54.00 -36.91
N THR A 519 56.20 -52.85 -37.32
CA THR A 519 57.30 -52.81 -38.31
C THR A 519 58.61 -53.35 -37.74
N GLY A 520 58.88 -53.20 -36.43
CA GLY A 520 59.97 -53.89 -35.74
C GLY A 520 59.82 -55.41 -35.80
N SER A 521 58.67 -55.95 -35.37
CA SER A 521 58.39 -57.39 -35.42
C SER A 521 58.48 -57.95 -36.85
N SER A 522 57.91 -57.25 -37.84
CA SER A 522 57.99 -57.65 -39.24
C SER A 522 59.41 -57.58 -39.80
N LYS A 523 60.23 -56.61 -39.36
CA LYS A 523 61.65 -56.53 -39.73
C LYS A 523 62.45 -57.69 -39.14
N ASP A 524 62.21 -58.06 -37.89
CA ASP A 524 62.86 -59.21 -37.24
C ASP A 524 62.47 -60.54 -37.91
N GLU A 525 61.20 -60.70 -38.29
CA GLU A 525 60.71 -61.82 -39.10
C GLU A 525 61.35 -61.85 -40.49
N VAL A 526 61.46 -60.71 -41.18
CA VAL A 526 62.15 -60.60 -42.48
C VAL A 526 63.65 -60.91 -42.35
N GLU A 527 64.31 -60.50 -41.26
CA GLU A 527 65.71 -60.85 -41.00
C GLU A 527 65.90 -62.31 -40.59
N LYS A 528 64.89 -62.94 -39.96
CA LYS A 528 64.86 -64.38 -39.69
C LYS A 528 64.69 -65.16 -41.00
N LEU A 529 63.68 -64.83 -41.81
CA LEU A 529 63.43 -65.45 -43.12
C LEU A 529 64.63 -65.27 -44.07
N LYS A 530 65.31 -64.12 -44.06
CA LYS A 530 66.56 -63.91 -44.83
C LYS A 530 67.73 -64.76 -44.34
N ARG A 531 67.78 -65.15 -43.06
CA ARG A 531 68.78 -66.08 -42.52
C ARG A 531 68.43 -67.52 -42.89
N GLU A 532 67.16 -67.91 -42.76
CA GLU A 532 66.65 -69.23 -43.15
C GLU A 532 66.79 -69.48 -44.66
N LEU A 533 66.54 -68.45 -45.49
CA LEU A 533 66.74 -68.51 -46.95
C LEU A 533 68.22 -68.73 -47.31
N ARG A 534 69.16 -68.01 -46.67
CA ARG A 534 70.61 -68.23 -46.90
C ARG A 534 71.00 -69.65 -46.53
N LEU A 535 70.57 -70.14 -45.36
CA LEU A 535 70.85 -71.52 -44.92
C LEU A 535 70.20 -72.59 -45.82
N ALA A 536 69.12 -72.25 -46.53
CA ALA A 536 68.53 -73.11 -47.56
C ALA A 536 69.32 -73.06 -48.87
N GLN A 537 69.83 -71.89 -49.27
CA GLN A 537 70.72 -71.72 -50.44
C GLN A 537 72.07 -72.43 -50.20
N ASP A 538 72.72 -72.21 -49.06
CA ASP A 538 73.96 -72.92 -48.67
C ASP A 538 73.77 -74.45 -48.69
N LYS A 539 72.58 -74.97 -48.36
CA LYS A 539 72.25 -76.40 -48.49
C LYS A 539 72.04 -76.83 -49.94
N ALA A 540 71.41 -76.00 -50.77
CA ALA A 540 71.23 -76.27 -52.19
C ALA A 540 72.58 -76.31 -52.92
N ASP A 541 73.43 -75.30 -52.75
CA ASP A 541 74.78 -75.22 -53.32
C ASP A 541 75.64 -76.44 -52.93
N ASN A 542 75.56 -76.91 -51.67
CA ASN A 542 76.29 -78.09 -51.22
C ASN A 542 75.75 -79.40 -51.81
N LEU A 543 74.42 -79.52 -52.01
CA LEU A 543 73.81 -80.66 -52.70
C LEU A 543 74.10 -80.67 -54.21
N GLU A 544 74.16 -79.49 -54.84
CA GLU A 544 74.56 -79.34 -56.25
C GLU A 544 76.02 -79.72 -56.44
N ARG A 545 76.92 -79.30 -55.53
CA ARG A 545 78.33 -79.71 -55.52
C ARG A 545 78.52 -81.21 -55.25
N SER A 546 77.77 -81.82 -54.32
CA SER A 546 77.88 -83.27 -54.08
C SER A 546 77.45 -84.07 -55.31
N LYS A 547 76.28 -83.74 -55.88
CA LYS A 547 75.75 -84.41 -57.07
C LYS A 547 76.59 -84.14 -58.32
N GLY A 548 77.19 -82.96 -58.45
CA GLY A 548 78.14 -82.65 -59.52
C GLY A 548 79.39 -83.54 -59.44
N ASN A 549 79.93 -83.75 -58.24
CA ASN A 549 81.05 -84.67 -58.02
C ASN A 549 80.66 -86.13 -58.27
N GLU A 550 79.50 -86.58 -57.76
CA GLU A 550 78.95 -87.93 -58.00
C GLU A 550 78.79 -88.19 -59.51
N LEU A 551 78.15 -87.29 -60.25
CA LEU A 551 77.96 -87.38 -61.69
C LEU A 551 79.29 -87.37 -62.46
N SER A 552 80.26 -86.55 -62.04
CA SER A 552 81.62 -86.54 -62.61
C SER A 552 82.32 -87.88 -62.43
N THR A 553 82.24 -88.50 -61.25
CA THR A 553 82.81 -89.84 -61.01
C THR A 553 82.09 -90.96 -61.79
N MET A 554 80.79 -90.82 -62.02
CA MET A 554 80.01 -91.74 -62.85
C MET A 554 80.43 -91.66 -64.33
N LEU A 555 80.55 -90.45 -64.88
CA LEU A 555 81.04 -90.23 -66.25
C LEU A 555 82.48 -90.75 -66.42
N ALA A 556 83.34 -90.57 -65.42
CA ALA A 556 84.71 -91.08 -65.42
C ALA A 556 84.78 -92.63 -65.43
N LYS A 557 83.78 -93.33 -64.87
CA LYS A 557 83.66 -94.79 -64.99
C LYS A 557 83.19 -95.20 -66.38
N TYR A 558 82.07 -94.67 -66.87
CA TYR A 558 81.51 -95.08 -68.16
C TYR A 558 82.46 -94.80 -69.33
N ASN A 559 83.19 -93.68 -69.32
CA ASN A 559 84.22 -93.41 -70.34
C ASN A 559 85.39 -94.41 -70.32
N ARG A 560 85.66 -95.05 -69.17
CA ARG A 560 86.70 -96.07 -69.02
C ARG A 560 86.19 -97.44 -69.48
N GLU A 561 84.99 -97.82 -69.06
CA GLU A 561 84.31 -99.05 -69.50
C GLU A 561 84.12 -99.07 -71.04
N MET A 562 83.83 -97.91 -71.65
CA MET A 562 83.80 -97.77 -73.12
C MET A 562 85.16 -98.01 -73.78
N ALA A 563 86.25 -97.47 -73.22
CA ALA A 563 87.59 -97.65 -73.77
C ALA A 563 88.07 -99.11 -73.67
N ASP A 564 87.83 -99.75 -72.52
CA ASP A 564 88.16 -101.16 -72.28
C ASP A 564 87.41 -102.09 -73.26
N LEU A 565 86.16 -101.77 -73.60
CA LEU A 565 85.36 -102.49 -74.62
C LEU A 565 85.88 -102.29 -76.05
N GLU A 566 86.26 -101.07 -76.43
CA GLU A 566 86.86 -100.82 -77.76
C GLU A 566 88.20 -101.57 -77.94
N GLU A 567 89.04 -101.61 -76.91
CA GLU A 567 90.32 -102.32 -76.96
C GLU A 567 90.15 -103.84 -77.01
N ALA A 568 89.21 -104.40 -76.24
CA ALA A 568 88.86 -105.82 -76.30
C ALA A 568 88.39 -106.25 -77.70
N LEU A 569 87.60 -105.41 -78.38
CA LEU A 569 87.07 -105.69 -79.71
C LEU A 569 88.19 -105.66 -80.77
N ARG A 570 89.09 -104.67 -80.74
CA ARG A 570 90.27 -104.60 -81.63
C ARG A 570 91.21 -105.79 -81.45
N ASN A 571 91.45 -106.22 -80.20
CA ASN A 571 92.28 -107.39 -79.92
C ASN A 571 91.67 -108.69 -80.44
N LYS A 572 90.32 -108.80 -80.49
CA LYS A 572 89.65 -109.96 -81.09
C LYS A 572 89.72 -109.99 -82.62
N THR A 573 89.73 -108.84 -83.30
CA THR A 573 89.93 -108.80 -84.76
C THR A 573 91.32 -109.31 -85.15
N ARG A 574 92.39 -108.83 -84.50
CA ARG A 574 93.77 -109.28 -84.78
C ARG A 574 93.96 -110.79 -84.61
N GLN A 575 93.38 -111.37 -83.56
CA GLN A 575 93.47 -112.82 -83.29
C GLN A 575 92.86 -113.70 -84.39
N LEU A 576 91.97 -113.16 -85.24
CA LEU A 576 91.42 -113.89 -86.39
C LEU A 576 92.30 -113.77 -87.65
N GLU A 577 92.96 -112.62 -87.84
CA GLU A 577 93.85 -112.38 -88.98
C GLU A 577 95.14 -113.21 -88.86
N ASP A 578 95.79 -113.21 -87.68
CA ASP A 578 96.98 -114.02 -87.40
C ASP A 578 96.71 -115.53 -87.57
N ALA A 579 95.50 -115.99 -87.21
CA ALA A 579 95.11 -117.39 -87.34
C ALA A 579 94.94 -117.84 -88.81
N GLN A 580 94.58 -116.94 -89.72
CA GLN A 580 94.44 -117.24 -91.14
C GLN A 580 95.76 -117.23 -91.91
N MET A 581 96.77 -116.47 -91.47
CA MET A 581 98.08 -116.46 -92.13
C MET A 581 98.92 -117.69 -91.77
N ASN A 582 98.93 -118.12 -90.51
CA ASN A 582 99.74 -119.27 -90.05
C ASN A 582 99.35 -120.62 -90.68
N LEU A 583 98.12 -120.76 -91.21
CA LEU A 583 97.67 -121.96 -91.92
C LEU A 583 98.15 -122.05 -93.38
N ARG A 584 98.85 -121.03 -93.90
CA ARG A 584 99.23 -120.94 -95.32
C ARG A 584 100.69 -121.25 -95.61
N ASP A 585 101.61 -120.92 -94.70
CA ASP A 585 103.05 -121.17 -94.91
C ASP A 585 103.49 -122.60 -94.52
N GLY A 586 102.89 -123.16 -93.46
CA GLY A 586 103.28 -124.49 -92.92
C GLY A 586 103.08 -125.69 -93.87
N SER A 587 102.48 -125.48 -95.05
CA SER A 587 102.32 -126.52 -96.07
C SER A 587 103.57 -126.74 -96.93
N SER A 588 104.54 -125.82 -96.92
CA SER A 588 105.74 -125.93 -97.79
C SER A 588 106.87 -126.74 -97.15
N ASP A 589 107.10 -126.59 -95.85
CA ASP A 589 108.26 -127.19 -95.17
C ASP A 589 108.07 -128.70 -94.90
N LEU A 590 106.82 -129.13 -94.71
CA LEU A 590 106.49 -130.52 -94.35
C LEU A 590 106.67 -131.50 -95.51
N GLU A 591 106.43 -131.06 -96.75
CA GLU A 591 106.65 -131.86 -97.97
C GLU A 591 108.16 -132.07 -98.26
N GLN A 592 109.01 -131.18 -97.73
CA GLN A 592 110.46 -131.29 -97.82
C GLN A 592 111.04 -132.17 -96.70
N LEU A 593 110.56 -132.01 -95.45
CA LEU A 593 111.00 -132.83 -94.31
C LEU A 593 110.61 -134.31 -94.43
N LEU A 594 109.57 -134.63 -95.21
CA LEU A 594 109.14 -136.01 -95.48
C LEU A 594 110.22 -136.84 -96.19
N ARG A 595 110.94 -136.26 -97.15
CA ARG A 595 111.96 -137.00 -97.94
C ARG A 595 113.20 -137.33 -97.11
N ASP A 596 113.71 -136.34 -96.40
CA ASP A 596 114.91 -136.49 -95.54
C ASP A 596 114.69 -137.53 -94.43
N LYS A 597 113.43 -137.75 -94.00
CA LYS A 597 113.06 -138.79 -93.03
C LYS A 597 112.74 -140.15 -93.64
N GLU A 598 112.37 -140.23 -94.91
CA GLU A 598 112.24 -141.50 -95.62
C GLU A 598 113.63 -142.14 -95.86
N GLU A 599 114.66 -141.36 -96.19
CA GLU A 599 116.05 -141.89 -96.29
C GLU A 599 116.63 -142.34 -94.92
N GLU A 600 116.38 -141.63 -93.81
CA GLU A 600 116.83 -142.10 -92.49
C GLU A 600 116.12 -143.38 -92.01
N LEU A 601 114.85 -143.59 -92.36
CA LEU A 601 114.07 -144.74 -91.87
C LEU A 601 114.41 -146.06 -92.58
N GLU A 602 114.91 -146.04 -93.83
CA GLU A 602 115.47 -147.25 -94.45
C GLU A 602 116.76 -147.70 -93.73
N VAL A 603 117.59 -146.75 -93.28
CA VAL A 603 118.80 -147.06 -92.48
C VAL A 603 118.41 -147.62 -91.10
N TYR A 604 117.39 -147.04 -90.44
CA TYR A 604 116.95 -147.52 -89.12
C TYR A 604 116.23 -148.88 -89.18
N LYS A 605 115.60 -149.25 -90.30
CA LYS A 605 115.01 -150.60 -90.50
C LYS A 605 116.03 -151.72 -90.53
N ALA A 606 117.28 -151.46 -90.91
CA ALA A 606 118.38 -152.41 -90.74
C ALA A 606 118.85 -152.52 -89.27
N GLY A 607 118.43 -151.57 -88.42
CA GLY A 607 118.89 -151.36 -87.05
C GLY A 607 117.97 -151.92 -85.97
N MET A 608 117.74 -153.24 -86.00
CA MET A 608 117.18 -154.06 -84.92
C MET A 608 115.66 -154.12 -84.73
N ASP A 609 115.03 -154.96 -85.56
CA ASP A 609 113.97 -155.91 -85.13
C ASP A 609 114.41 -156.85 -83.98
N GLN A 610 115.65 -156.75 -83.48
CA GLN A 610 116.22 -157.54 -82.38
C GLN A 610 115.47 -157.34 -81.05
N THR A 611 114.99 -156.12 -80.76
CA THR A 611 114.36 -155.79 -79.46
C THR A 611 112.85 -155.98 -79.43
N LEU A 612 112.21 -156.25 -80.58
CA LEU A 612 110.78 -156.60 -80.65
C LEU A 612 110.45 -157.99 -80.04
N ILE A 613 111.49 -158.76 -79.70
CA ILE A 613 111.40 -160.13 -79.19
C ILE A 613 111.18 -160.16 -77.65
N GLU A 614 111.56 -159.12 -76.90
CA GLU A 614 111.72 -159.25 -75.43
C GLU A 614 110.55 -158.78 -74.55
N LEU A 615 109.66 -157.88 -75.00
CA LEU A 615 108.72 -157.18 -74.08
C LEU A 615 107.23 -157.20 -74.47
N ASN A 616 106.79 -158.26 -75.16
CA ASN A 616 105.38 -158.55 -75.44
C ASN A 616 104.61 -159.12 -74.21
N GLU A 617 105.21 -159.14 -73.01
CA GLU A 617 104.68 -159.88 -71.85
C GLU A 617 103.87 -159.05 -70.83
N LEU A 618 104.05 -157.73 -70.74
CA LEU A 618 103.51 -156.90 -69.62
C LEU A 618 102.24 -156.08 -69.96
N LYS A 619 101.24 -156.84 -70.41
CA LYS A 619 99.84 -156.51 -70.74
C LYS A 619 99.00 -155.78 -69.65
N MET A 620 97.96 -155.05 -70.11
CA MET A 620 96.62 -154.80 -69.50
C MET A 620 96.42 -153.83 -68.30
N ASN A 621 95.64 -152.73 -68.50
CA ASN A 621 94.22 -152.60 -68.05
C ASN A 621 93.59 -151.18 -68.18
N GLN A 622 92.37 -151.11 -68.77
CA GLN A 622 91.19 -150.23 -68.49
C GLN A 622 91.27 -148.67 -68.57
N GLY A 623 90.21 -147.89 -68.89
CA GLY A 623 88.93 -148.23 -69.58
C GLY A 623 87.61 -147.55 -69.10
N ASP A 624 87.23 -146.39 -69.69
CA ASP A 624 85.86 -145.84 -69.98
C ASP A 624 84.68 -145.72 -68.95
N THR A 625 83.57 -145.08 -69.41
CA THR A 625 82.15 -145.03 -68.92
C THR A 625 81.69 -143.92 -67.93
N ASP A 626 80.46 -143.35 -67.99
CA ASP A 626 79.48 -143.09 -69.09
C ASP A 626 78.35 -142.08 -68.68
N HIS A 627 77.43 -141.73 -69.60
CA HIS A 627 76.19 -140.94 -69.40
C HIS A 627 75.03 -141.73 -68.75
N ALA A 628 74.13 -141.07 -67.98
CA ALA A 628 72.85 -141.71 -67.56
C ALA A 628 71.65 -140.83 -67.08
N LEU A 629 71.83 -139.72 -66.36
CA LEU A 629 70.85 -139.32 -65.30
C LEU A 629 69.91 -138.11 -65.53
N ASP A 630 69.82 -137.54 -66.73
CA ASP A 630 69.15 -136.24 -66.93
C ASP A 630 67.61 -136.30 -67.10
N GLY A 631 67.01 -137.49 -67.18
CA GLY A 631 65.60 -137.67 -67.59
C GLY A 631 64.55 -137.91 -66.48
N GLN A 632 64.95 -138.12 -65.23
CA GLN A 632 64.04 -138.57 -64.15
C GLN A 632 63.80 -137.54 -63.03
N ILE A 633 64.52 -136.41 -63.03
CA ILE A 633 64.63 -135.52 -61.87
C ILE A 633 63.38 -134.63 -61.71
N ASP A 634 62.93 -133.96 -62.78
CA ASP A 634 61.85 -132.95 -62.69
C ASP A 634 60.50 -133.52 -62.21
N ALA A 635 60.16 -134.74 -62.61
CA ALA A 635 58.92 -135.41 -62.19
C ALA A 635 58.90 -135.73 -60.68
N LEU A 636 60.06 -135.92 -60.06
CA LEU A 636 60.20 -136.20 -58.62
C LEU A 636 60.21 -134.93 -57.77
N ILE A 637 60.78 -133.82 -58.28
CA ILE A 637 60.86 -132.55 -57.53
C ILE A 637 59.46 -132.02 -57.17
N MET A 638 58.54 -131.97 -58.14
CA MET A 638 57.17 -131.49 -57.88
C MET A 638 56.41 -132.35 -56.87
N SER A 639 56.57 -133.68 -56.89
CA SER A 639 55.90 -134.57 -55.91
C SER A 639 56.48 -134.47 -54.49
N ASN A 640 57.73 -134.01 -54.36
CA ASN A 640 58.36 -133.82 -53.06
C ASN A 640 58.00 -132.47 -52.42
N LEU A 641 57.75 -131.41 -53.21
CA LEU A 641 57.36 -130.09 -52.69
C LEU A 641 56.09 -130.14 -51.83
N ASP A 642 55.03 -130.79 -52.32
CA ASP A 642 53.77 -130.90 -51.57
C ASP A 642 53.95 -131.67 -50.24
N LYS A 643 54.69 -132.79 -50.27
CA LYS A 643 54.95 -133.62 -49.08
C LYS A 643 55.88 -132.95 -48.07
N ILE A 644 56.78 -132.08 -48.51
CA ILE A 644 57.68 -131.33 -47.62
C ILE A 644 56.87 -130.32 -46.79
N ASN A 645 55.87 -129.66 -47.37
CA ASN A 645 55.02 -128.71 -46.62
C ASN A 645 54.23 -129.42 -45.51
N ASP A 646 53.54 -130.53 -45.81
CA ASP A 646 52.77 -131.30 -44.81
C ASP A 646 53.66 -131.85 -43.67
N ILE A 647 54.94 -132.14 -43.94
CA ILE A 647 55.90 -132.62 -42.93
C ILE A 647 56.45 -131.46 -42.08
N ILE A 648 56.65 -130.27 -42.64
CA ILE A 648 57.15 -129.09 -41.91
C ILE A 648 56.17 -128.69 -40.80
N ASP A 649 54.87 -128.58 -41.09
CA ASP A 649 53.86 -128.25 -40.08
C ASP A 649 53.78 -129.35 -39.00
N SER A 650 53.76 -130.62 -39.41
CA SER A 650 53.67 -131.77 -38.50
C SER A 650 54.86 -131.89 -37.52
N VAL A 651 56.09 -131.63 -37.98
CA VAL A 651 57.30 -131.77 -37.13
C VAL A 651 57.54 -130.53 -36.27
N LEU A 652 57.21 -129.33 -36.74
CA LEU A 652 57.28 -128.12 -35.88
C LEU A 652 56.21 -128.12 -34.77
N GLN A 653 55.05 -128.77 -34.99
CA GLN A 653 54.04 -129.02 -33.96
C GLN A 653 54.61 -129.75 -32.72
N ALA A 654 55.68 -130.55 -32.89
CA ALA A 654 56.37 -131.26 -31.81
C ALA A 654 57.55 -130.47 -31.20
N GLY A 655 58.03 -129.40 -31.85
CA GLY A 655 59.35 -128.82 -31.59
C GLY A 655 59.51 -128.03 -30.29
N VAL A 656 58.46 -127.37 -29.80
CA VAL A 656 58.53 -126.51 -28.59
C VAL A 656 57.46 -126.84 -27.55
N ALA A 657 56.50 -127.72 -27.87
CA ALA A 657 55.55 -128.27 -26.90
C ALA A 657 56.20 -129.20 -25.85
N ARG A 658 57.54 -129.40 -25.90
CA ARG A 658 58.36 -130.13 -24.92
C ARG A 658 59.76 -129.54 -24.65
N VAL A 659 59.94 -128.24 -24.89
CA VAL A 659 61.03 -127.42 -24.30
C VAL A 659 60.40 -126.08 -23.85
N ASP A 660 59.14 -126.14 -23.37
CA ASP A 660 58.75 -126.52 -22.01
C ASP A 660 59.25 -125.53 -20.95
N ASP A 661 58.28 -124.77 -20.42
CA ASP A 661 57.84 -124.82 -19.00
C ASP A 661 58.80 -124.34 -17.90
N ALA A 662 60.12 -124.50 -18.06
CA ALA A 662 61.01 -124.69 -16.92
C ALA A 662 61.64 -123.41 -16.31
N LEU A 663 61.96 -122.36 -17.09
CA LEU A 663 62.68 -121.19 -16.56
C LEU A 663 62.04 -119.82 -16.87
N SER A 664 61.05 -119.49 -16.04
CA SER A 664 60.74 -118.11 -15.61
C SER A 664 59.99 -117.17 -16.58
N ARG A 665 58.81 -117.62 -17.00
CA ARG A 665 57.59 -116.79 -17.18
C ARG A 665 57.60 -115.66 -18.22
N ARG A 666 57.39 -116.08 -19.47
CA ARG A 666 56.33 -115.55 -20.36
C ARG A 666 55.16 -116.58 -20.41
N PRO A 667 54.10 -116.42 -21.22
CA PRO A 667 53.58 -115.23 -21.90
C PRO A 667 52.27 -114.71 -21.21
N GLN A 668 51.02 -114.61 -21.71
CA GLN A 668 50.39 -114.82 -23.03
C GLN A 668 49.03 -114.10 -23.21
N LEU A 669 48.56 -114.18 -24.45
CA LEU A 669 47.27 -113.88 -25.09
C LEU A 669 46.09 -114.73 -24.56
N VAL A 670 44.82 -114.63 -25.03
CA VAL A 670 43.90 -113.57 -25.53
C VAL A 670 42.59 -114.27 -25.96
N LEU A 671 41.60 -113.55 -26.53
CA LEU A 671 40.47 -114.06 -27.33
C LEU A 671 39.25 -114.72 -26.63
N TRP A 672 38.11 -114.08 -26.88
CA TRP A 672 36.81 -114.64 -27.28
C TRP A 672 35.86 -115.34 -26.27
N ASN A 673 34.69 -114.69 -26.18
CA ASN A 673 33.34 -115.25 -26.33
C ASN A 673 32.55 -115.86 -25.15
N LEU A 674 31.31 -115.36 -25.11
CA LEU A 674 30.04 -116.06 -24.89
C LEU A 674 29.68 -116.66 -23.52
N LEU A 675 28.48 -116.24 -23.11
CA LEU A 675 27.42 -117.04 -22.48
C LEU A 675 27.57 -117.49 -21.02
N HIS A 676 26.49 -117.18 -20.29
CA HIS A 676 26.00 -117.88 -19.10
C HIS A 676 26.86 -117.76 -17.84
N HIS A 677 26.35 -117.04 -16.85
CA HIS A 677 25.74 -117.61 -15.64
C HIS A 677 26.79 -117.83 -14.52
N SER A 678 26.49 -117.55 -13.25
CA SER A 678 25.33 -116.87 -12.67
C SER A 678 25.62 -116.57 -11.20
N THR A 679 24.76 -115.76 -10.57
CA THR A 679 24.49 -115.78 -9.11
C THR A 679 25.65 -115.39 -8.16
N THR A 680 25.45 -114.78 -6.99
CA THR A 680 24.20 -114.48 -6.23
C THR A 680 24.39 -113.30 -5.27
N SER A 681 23.29 -112.58 -4.99
CA SER A 681 22.87 -112.01 -3.67
C SER A 681 23.81 -111.14 -2.83
N SER A 682 23.33 -110.21 -1.98
CA SER A 682 21.98 -109.83 -1.51
C SER A 682 22.02 -108.34 -1.10
N GLN A 683 20.95 -107.56 -0.90
CA GLN A 683 19.48 -107.71 -0.91
C GLN A 683 18.91 -106.41 -1.54
N MET A 684 17.87 -106.39 -2.40
CA MET A 684 16.42 -106.63 -2.15
C MET A 684 15.80 -105.69 -1.11
N ASP A 685 14.72 -104.97 -1.45
CA ASP A 685 13.39 -105.60 -1.53
C ASP A 685 12.34 -104.97 -2.51
N GLN A 686 11.31 -105.78 -2.83
CA GLN A 686 9.89 -105.54 -3.26
C GLN A 686 9.36 -104.17 -3.79
N MET A 687 8.31 -104.06 -4.66
CA MET A 687 7.64 -104.98 -5.63
C MET A 687 6.53 -104.26 -6.49
N ARG A 688 6.09 -104.88 -7.61
CA ARG A 688 4.78 -104.72 -8.32
C ARG A 688 4.54 -103.48 -9.24
N HIS A 689 3.33 -103.39 -9.83
CA HIS A 689 3.08 -102.99 -11.24
C HIS A 689 1.66 -102.38 -11.48
N MET A 690 1.46 -101.69 -12.63
CA MET A 690 0.15 -101.29 -13.27
C MET A 690 -0.61 -100.04 -12.65
N PRO A 691 -1.68 -99.43 -13.26
CA PRO A 691 -1.50 -98.29 -14.20
C PRO A 691 -2.57 -97.12 -14.19
N THR A 692 -2.51 -96.21 -15.19
CA THR A 692 -3.59 -95.35 -15.82
C THR A 692 -4.09 -93.96 -15.28
N LEU A 693 -4.36 -93.04 -16.26
CA LEU A 693 -5.44 -92.01 -16.42
C LEU A 693 -5.50 -90.58 -15.75
N SER A 694 -5.16 -89.54 -16.54
CA SER A 694 -5.99 -88.37 -17.05
C SER A 694 -6.74 -87.27 -16.21
N ARG A 695 -6.43 -85.97 -16.52
CA ARG A 695 -7.33 -84.78 -16.84
C ARG A 695 -7.95 -83.87 -15.68
N PRO A 696 -8.84 -82.82 -15.89
CA PRO A 696 -8.51 -81.37 -15.65
C PRO A 696 -9.59 -80.42 -14.95
N SER A 697 -9.47 -79.06 -15.08
CA SER A 697 -10.54 -77.98 -15.17
C SER A 697 -11.39 -77.50 -13.93
N THR A 698 -12.07 -76.32 -13.81
CA THR A 698 -12.01 -74.88 -14.31
C THR A 698 -13.07 -73.94 -13.61
N SER A 699 -12.95 -72.59 -13.70
CA SER A 699 -14.02 -71.51 -13.69
C SER A 699 -14.68 -70.98 -12.36
N SER A 700 -15.38 -69.81 -12.24
CA SER A 700 -15.35 -68.44 -12.89
C SER A 700 -16.37 -67.39 -12.28
N LEU A 701 -16.27 -66.09 -12.67
CA LEU A 701 -17.32 -64.99 -12.78
C LEU A 701 -18.04 -64.24 -11.59
N VAL A 702 -17.83 -62.90 -11.50
CA VAL A 702 -18.75 -61.72 -11.78
C VAL A 702 -20.27 -61.72 -11.36
N PRO A 703 -20.83 -60.64 -10.73
CA PRO A 703 -21.82 -59.73 -11.41
C PRO A 703 -21.94 -58.23 -10.97
N LEU A 704 -22.73 -57.46 -11.75
CA LEU A 704 -23.21 -56.04 -11.64
C LEU A 704 -24.76 -56.02 -11.29
N PRO A 705 -25.64 -54.96 -11.40
CA PRO A 705 -25.55 -53.62 -12.06
C PRO A 705 -26.33 -52.38 -11.46
N MET A 706 -26.19 -51.21 -12.13
CA MET A 706 -27.14 -50.08 -12.40
C MET A 706 -28.13 -49.49 -11.35
N SER A 707 -28.20 -48.15 -11.24
CA SER A 707 -29.23 -47.29 -11.90
C SER A 707 -29.05 -45.76 -11.62
N ALA A 708 -29.84 -44.88 -12.26
CA ALA A 708 -29.61 -43.43 -12.44
C ALA A 708 -30.50 -42.48 -11.61
N ALA A 709 -30.11 -41.19 -11.48
CA ALA A 709 -30.96 -39.98 -11.60
C ALA A 709 -30.24 -38.62 -11.29
N THR A 710 -30.65 -37.55 -11.98
CA THR A 710 -30.29 -36.11 -11.79
C THR A 710 -31.58 -35.26 -11.78
N PRO A 711 -31.63 -33.90 -11.74
CA PRO A 711 -30.68 -32.83 -11.33
C PRO A 711 -31.29 -31.74 -10.39
N ARG A 712 -30.49 -30.76 -9.90
CA ARG A 712 -30.77 -29.28 -9.84
C ARG A 712 -29.58 -28.52 -9.17
N VAL A 713 -29.01 -27.47 -9.81
CA VAL A 713 -29.35 -26.02 -9.71
C VAL A 713 -29.07 -25.46 -8.29
N LEU A 714 -27.86 -24.93 -8.02
CA LEU A 714 -27.44 -23.49 -8.03
C LEU A 714 -27.97 -22.64 -6.84
N PRO A 715 -27.28 -21.54 -6.43
CA PRO A 715 -25.83 -21.31 -6.34
C PRO A 715 -25.40 -20.60 -5.03
N VAL A 716 -24.10 -20.32 -4.88
CA VAL A 716 -23.53 -19.11 -4.25
C VAL A 716 -22.46 -18.57 -5.19
#